data_AF-A0A7J9YA31-F1
#
_entry.id   AF-A0A7J9YA31-F1
#
_cell.length_a   1.000
_cell.length_b   1.000
_cell.length_c   1.000
_cell.angle_alpha   90.00
_cell.angle_beta   90.00
_cell.angle_gamma   90.00
#
_symmetry.space_group_name_H-M   'P 1'
#
loop_
_entity.id
_entity.type
_entity.pdbx_description
1 polymer ?
#
loop_
_entity_poly.entity_id
_entity_poly.type
_entity_poly.pdbx_seq_one_letter_code
_entity_poly.pdbx_strand_id
1 'polypeptide(L)'
;MAAIRSRPPVRTRFTALVSIGALLAGLLVALAIAAPAAAEERDHVTVDEDTGRVSVFHSGGYLTEPSSRPAGVTMQNYVRQNRDTFGLSAREVASLSVESSLQQDGVTYVTLEQAYDEISVHHGRLSAVVDSQGRLVIVNGQVSPDDTSGTTKLTAGEAIGIAAERGGAGTKKPPKNSATKGKGKHKFANPYAKGLKKPSQVSAELVWARIDDGLRLSWLTDVEVSGSSWHESVVDAGTGEVLEHNSRYSHAGDEGTVFTGEHPDNSPARAVVPFTGLDGDWAAGTTTSGNNVNAYLDRDNNNANDEYQPSNADAHFNYAFTDAWRNLSTIDDTDFANIPDADWQAAIDADRDAIITQLFYYTNDMHDWLYGFGFNEASGNFQVDNFGRGGSGGDPVLAEAHDGFDFGCQDQATPPNDIRCANNANFSFNPDGTSSRMQMYLWIRPNRPYRDGSMDGDVIAHEYGHGVSNRLIPGGMSAATNQTGSLGEGWSDAISMFRWNDAVVGEYVTGNATRGIRNSAYDVHPWTYGNYSTSVNSPHRNGEIWAATMYDIRTLLGINTTTQVMLDGMRVTAAPNPTFLAARDGILAADQAAGGNNRCALWTAFAGRGMGTDAVSNGLHAVPTEDFTVPAECLPTADAGGPYETPEGTDVTLDGSGSAKGTDPSSGAIAGYEWDFDNDGQYDDATGVSPTFDLVGIHGVRTIGLQVTDAFGNTATDSTTVTVTNVAPSVSINAIAPIDEGGTVTVSGVVSDPGWLTDLSATIDFDDGQGAQALTGVEENNRPDATLTFSVDHTYGDNGTFEVAVTGFDSLTSTTETADAVVANVDPTATIDKSGEQVYDGVSANVLEAGEDLTLPVNATDPGSDDLIFTWLWGDGTSDTETSLVNPPLTDPAKSPSVQPRDVTLEATHAYVDACLYEVGAGVEDDDGGSDSDTATIIVTGNAEQARGHGWWHGQYRTQPPNDYSPETLQCYLDIAVFFSLVFNDPLDRADGERILQAPAKAPETVQFDEKALAAWLNFADGVFKFDTPVDTNGDGTLDSTFGEAMLTAETVRMDPAATAGEIRAQRSILERIILRDD
;
A
#
# COMPACT_ATOMS: atom_id res chain seq x y z
N MET A 1 33.92 61.14 -31.08
CA MET A 1 33.55 62.44 -30.47
C MET A 1 33.56 62.20 -28.96
N ALA A 2 34.40 62.87 -28.15
CA ALA A 2 34.43 64.30 -27.80
C ALA A 2 33.21 64.69 -26.92
N ALA A 3 33.32 65.31 -25.73
CA ALA A 3 34.46 65.88 -24.97
C ALA A 3 34.11 65.83 -23.44
N ILE A 4 35.00 65.58 -22.44
CA ILE A 4 36.09 66.45 -21.91
C ILE A 4 35.50 67.82 -21.48
N ARG A 5 35.45 68.30 -20.21
CA ARG A 5 36.33 68.32 -19.00
C ARG A 5 35.47 68.75 -17.75
N SER A 6 35.91 68.97 -16.50
CA SER A 6 37.21 68.98 -15.78
C SER A 6 37.06 68.88 -14.24
N ARG A 7 38.00 68.19 -13.58
CA ARG A 7 38.41 68.25 -12.14
C ARG A 7 39.56 69.29 -11.96
N PRO A 8 40.25 69.48 -10.80
CA PRO A 8 39.95 69.41 -9.34
C PRO A 8 40.44 70.76 -8.68
N PRO A 9 41.27 70.90 -7.60
CA PRO A 9 41.66 70.05 -6.43
C PRO A 9 41.75 70.76 -5.03
N VAL A 10 42.31 70.02 -4.05
CA VAL A 10 43.19 70.41 -2.89
C VAL A 10 42.59 70.10 -1.51
N ARG A 11 43.21 69.33 -0.57
CA ARG A 11 44.41 68.44 -0.61
C ARG A 11 44.45 67.44 0.60
N THR A 12 44.98 66.23 0.36
CA THR A 12 45.92 65.37 1.18
C THR A 12 46.21 65.68 2.66
N ARG A 13 46.56 64.74 3.58
CA ARG A 13 47.31 63.43 3.55
C ARG A 13 47.21 62.77 4.98
N PHE A 14 47.65 61.57 5.37
CA PHE A 14 48.32 60.32 4.87
C PHE A 14 47.53 59.09 5.43
N THR A 15 47.70 57.78 5.17
CA THR A 15 48.57 56.87 4.36
C THR A 15 49.96 56.37 4.84
N ALA A 16 49.99 55.35 5.72
CA ALA A 16 51.03 54.29 5.84
C ALA A 16 50.46 53.03 6.58
N LEU A 17 50.39 51.80 6.03
CA LEU A 17 51.44 50.79 5.72
C LEU A 17 51.96 50.06 7.00
N VAL A 18 52.14 48.72 7.12
CA VAL A 18 52.45 47.56 6.22
C VAL A 18 51.75 46.29 6.81
N SER A 19 51.03 45.38 6.12
CA SER A 19 51.43 44.20 5.27
C SER A 19 52.32 43.14 5.97
N ILE A 20 52.45 41.84 5.60
CA ILE A 20 52.17 41.01 4.39
C ILE A 20 51.92 39.52 4.83
N GLY A 21 51.15 38.69 4.10
CA GLY A 21 51.18 37.20 4.25
C GLY A 21 50.15 36.39 3.41
N ALA A 22 50.59 35.37 2.67
CA ALA A 22 49.77 34.42 1.87
C ALA A 22 50.40 32.99 1.97
N LEU A 23 49.81 31.86 1.54
CA LEU A 23 49.52 31.42 0.16
C LEU A 23 48.84 30.01 0.13
N LEU A 24 48.18 29.65 -1.00
CA LEU A 24 47.90 28.27 -1.51
C LEU A 24 46.94 27.37 -0.68
N ALA A 25 46.16 26.44 -1.26
CA ALA A 25 45.75 26.18 -2.65
C ALA A 25 44.51 25.23 -2.69
N GLY A 26 43.78 25.22 -3.81
CA GLY A 26 42.71 24.24 -4.09
C GLY A 26 41.63 24.84 -4.99
N LEU A 27 41.29 24.16 -6.10
CA LEU A 27 40.29 24.64 -7.06
C LEU A 27 39.33 23.49 -7.43
N LEU A 28 38.03 23.72 -7.26
CA LEU A 28 36.96 22.99 -7.93
C LEU A 28 35.70 23.87 -7.95
N VAL A 29 34.91 23.78 -9.02
CA VAL A 29 33.75 24.62 -9.27
C VAL A 29 32.52 23.73 -9.44
N ALA A 30 31.45 24.05 -8.72
CA ALA A 30 30.10 23.57 -8.99
C ALA A 30 29.14 24.76 -8.85
N LEU A 31 28.11 24.81 -9.68
CA LEU A 31 27.13 25.90 -9.72
C LEU A 31 25.82 25.41 -9.09
N ALA A 32 25.33 26.06 -8.04
CA ALA A 32 23.99 25.83 -7.52
C ALA A 32 23.40 27.11 -6.89
N ILE A 33 22.34 27.57 -7.55
CA ILE A 33 21.16 28.33 -7.12
C ILE A 33 21.10 28.81 -5.65
N ALA A 34 20.63 30.05 -5.46
CA ALA A 34 20.45 30.65 -4.15
C ALA A 34 19.44 29.90 -3.27
N ALA A 35 19.86 29.55 -2.06
CA ALA A 35 18.94 29.37 -0.94
C ALA A 35 18.20 30.71 -0.65
N PRO A 36 17.00 30.70 -0.03
CA PRO A 36 16.45 31.92 0.55
C PRO A 36 17.48 32.53 1.50
N ALA A 37 17.53 33.86 1.57
CA ALA A 37 18.33 34.50 2.59
C ALA A 37 17.79 34.07 3.96
N ALA A 38 18.58 33.29 4.70
CA ALA A 38 18.31 33.06 6.11
C ALA A 38 18.12 34.44 6.76
N ALA A 39 17.02 34.62 7.50
CA ALA A 39 16.84 35.82 8.29
C ALA A 39 18.09 35.96 9.18
N GLU A 40 18.77 37.11 9.11
CA GLU A 40 19.92 37.34 9.98
C GLU A 40 19.44 37.18 11.42
N GLU A 41 19.97 36.16 12.12
CA GLU A 41 19.73 35.99 13.55
C GLU A 41 20.29 37.22 14.25
N ARG A 42 19.38 38.07 14.76
CA ARG A 42 19.67 39.37 15.32
C ARG A 42 19.23 39.39 16.77
N ASP A 43 19.95 40.15 17.59
CA ASP A 43 19.53 40.47 18.95
C ASP A 43 18.19 41.22 18.88
N HIS A 44 17.13 40.61 19.38
CA HIS A 44 15.82 41.25 19.55
C HIS A 44 15.92 42.18 20.75
N VAL A 45 16.01 43.48 20.46
CA VAL A 45 16.00 44.55 21.45
C VAL A 45 14.59 45.10 21.57
N THR A 46 13.96 44.87 22.72
CA THR A 46 12.73 45.56 23.12
C THR A 46 13.10 46.65 24.11
N VAL A 47 12.74 47.90 23.80
CA VAL A 47 12.76 49.01 24.76
C VAL A 47 11.34 49.47 24.97
N ASP A 48 10.91 49.47 26.22
CA ASP A 48 9.69 50.09 26.69
C ASP A 48 10.01 51.57 26.98
N GLU A 49 9.47 52.49 26.17
CA GLU A 49 9.81 53.91 26.24
C GLU A 49 9.23 54.59 27.50
N ASP A 50 8.07 54.13 27.99
CA ASP A 50 7.40 54.68 29.17
C ASP A 50 8.13 54.25 30.46
N THR A 51 8.36 52.96 30.66
CA THR A 51 9.03 52.46 31.88
C THR A 51 10.56 52.53 31.79
N GLY A 52 11.14 52.66 30.59
CA GLY A 52 12.58 52.59 30.38
C GLY A 52 13.17 51.19 30.61
N ARG A 53 12.35 50.14 30.47
CA ARG A 53 12.81 48.75 30.52
C ARG A 53 13.46 48.35 29.20
N VAL A 54 14.56 47.62 29.29
CA VAL A 54 15.29 47.07 28.15
C VAL A 54 15.33 45.56 28.27
N SER A 55 14.98 44.85 27.20
CA SER A 55 15.12 43.41 27.06
C SER A 55 15.90 43.10 25.78
N VAL A 56 16.90 42.25 25.88
CA VAL A 56 17.73 41.82 24.75
C VAL A 56 17.89 40.30 24.80
N PHE A 57 17.48 39.60 23.74
CA PHE A 57 17.63 38.16 23.58
C PHE A 57 17.91 37.79 22.12
N HIS A 58 18.52 36.64 21.86
CA HIS A 58 18.85 36.19 20.50
C HIS A 58 17.90 35.05 20.07
N SER A 59 17.15 35.22 18.99
CA SER A 59 16.29 34.13 18.48
C SER A 59 17.16 33.07 17.78
N GLY A 60 17.25 31.89 18.37
CA GLY A 60 18.03 30.75 17.83
C GLY A 60 19.39 30.51 18.50
N GLY A 61 19.88 31.43 19.34
CA GLY A 61 21.27 31.42 19.79
C GLY A 61 21.53 32.08 21.15
N TYR A 62 22.71 32.71 21.27
CA TYR A 62 23.22 33.29 22.51
C TYR A 62 23.84 34.67 22.25
N LEU A 63 23.64 35.60 23.17
CA LEU A 63 24.18 36.96 23.14
C LEU A 63 25.72 37.03 23.28
N THR A 64 26.36 35.95 23.74
CA THR A 64 27.82 35.85 23.80
C THR A 64 28.33 34.45 23.46
N GLU A 65 29.52 34.40 22.86
CA GLU A 65 30.37 33.21 22.79
C GLU A 65 30.66 32.58 24.17
N PRO A 66 31.06 31.29 24.24
CA PRO A 66 31.45 30.60 25.47
C PRO A 66 32.53 31.35 26.26
N SER A 67 32.37 31.37 27.59
CA SER A 67 33.18 32.21 28.49
C SER A 67 33.49 31.50 29.80
N SER A 68 34.78 31.35 30.12
CA SER A 68 35.24 30.87 31.42
C SER A 68 35.27 31.96 32.52
N ARG A 69 34.68 33.14 32.25
CA ARG A 69 34.56 34.23 33.24
C ARG A 69 33.35 33.99 34.15
N PRO A 70 33.36 34.48 35.41
CA PRO A 70 32.17 34.47 36.26
C PRO A 70 30.99 35.14 35.55
N ALA A 71 29.78 34.58 35.68
CA ALA A 71 28.60 34.97 34.91
C ALA A 71 28.33 36.50 34.94
N GLY A 72 28.40 37.13 36.12
CA GLY A 72 28.24 38.59 36.22
C GLY A 72 29.34 39.43 35.58
N VAL A 73 30.55 38.87 35.42
CA VAL A 73 31.62 39.50 34.65
C VAL A 73 31.38 39.31 33.14
N THR A 74 30.78 38.20 32.69
CA THR A 74 30.32 38.05 31.30
C THR A 74 29.24 39.11 30.99
N MET A 75 28.20 39.19 31.82
CA MET A 75 27.10 40.15 31.70
C MET A 75 27.57 41.61 31.72
N GLN A 76 28.40 42.01 32.70
CA GLN A 76 28.99 43.37 32.76
C GLN A 76 29.83 43.71 31.52
N ASN A 77 30.46 42.73 30.87
CA ASN A 77 31.21 42.97 29.63
C ASN A 77 30.28 43.16 28.42
N TYR A 78 29.20 42.36 28.31
CA TYR A 78 28.19 42.53 27.25
C TYR A 78 27.51 43.91 27.37
N VAL A 79 27.02 44.28 28.55
CA VAL A 79 26.41 45.61 28.79
C VAL A 79 27.40 46.76 28.54
N ARG A 80 28.71 46.57 28.75
CA ARG A 80 29.74 47.56 28.42
C ARG A 80 30.05 47.68 26.93
N GLN A 81 29.90 46.58 26.18
CA GLN A 81 30.07 46.56 24.73
C GLN A 81 28.84 47.17 24.03
N ASN A 82 27.64 46.81 24.49
CA ASN A 82 26.35 47.22 23.93
C ASN A 82 25.68 48.35 24.76
N ARG A 83 26.47 49.20 25.42
CA ARG A 83 25.98 50.23 26.37
C ARG A 83 24.95 51.18 25.77
N ASP A 84 25.08 51.45 24.46
CA ASP A 84 24.26 52.40 23.74
C ASP A 84 22.82 51.84 23.59
N THR A 85 22.66 50.50 23.53
CA THR A 85 21.38 49.75 23.60
C THR A 85 20.68 49.90 24.96
N PHE A 86 21.45 50.11 26.03
CA PHE A 86 20.93 50.33 27.39
C PHE A 86 20.82 51.82 27.76
N GLY A 87 21.11 52.74 26.83
CA GLY A 87 21.10 54.19 27.07
C GLY A 87 22.16 54.70 28.05
N LEU A 88 23.23 53.94 28.32
CA LEU A 88 24.22 54.25 29.35
C LEU A 88 25.58 54.69 28.78
N SER A 89 26.19 55.71 29.38
CA SER A 89 27.60 56.04 29.10
C SER A 89 28.58 55.07 29.75
N ALA A 90 29.85 55.16 29.34
CA ALA A 90 30.93 54.35 29.90
C ALA A 90 31.19 54.60 31.41
N ARG A 91 30.72 55.73 31.99
CA ARG A 91 30.78 55.98 33.44
C ARG A 91 29.64 55.27 34.18
N GLU A 92 28.46 55.23 33.59
CA GLU A 92 27.25 54.68 34.22
C GLU A 92 27.25 53.14 34.17
N VAL A 93 27.73 52.52 33.08
CA VAL A 93 27.98 51.07 33.06
C VAL A 93 29.07 50.65 34.08
N ALA A 94 29.97 51.57 34.46
CA ALA A 94 30.94 51.30 35.52
C ALA A 94 30.35 51.42 36.94
N SER A 95 29.10 51.88 37.08
CA SER A 95 28.34 51.90 38.34
C SER A 95 27.51 50.62 38.59
N LEU A 96 27.36 49.77 37.57
CA LEU A 96 26.64 48.49 37.70
C LEU A 96 27.48 47.44 38.45
N SER A 97 27.02 47.03 39.63
CA SER A 97 27.66 45.99 40.45
C SER A 97 26.82 44.72 40.52
N VAL A 98 27.47 43.54 40.61
CA VAL A 98 26.77 42.27 40.81
C VAL A 98 26.11 42.26 42.19
N GLU A 99 24.78 42.34 42.22
CA GLU A 99 23.96 42.23 43.43
C GLU A 99 23.81 40.76 43.84
N SER A 100 23.53 39.89 42.87
CA SER A 100 23.35 38.46 43.09
C SER A 100 23.86 37.63 41.92
N SER A 101 24.25 36.39 42.23
CA SER A 101 24.63 35.37 41.27
C SER A 101 24.22 34.01 41.85
N LEU A 102 23.15 33.42 41.31
CA LEU A 102 22.59 32.14 41.76
C LEU A 102 22.84 31.08 40.69
N GLN A 103 23.59 30.03 41.03
CA GLN A 103 23.74 28.86 40.16
C GLN A 103 22.71 27.79 40.54
N GLN A 104 21.91 27.37 39.57
CA GLN A 104 20.88 26.34 39.74
C GLN A 104 20.71 25.56 38.42
N ASP A 105 20.56 24.23 38.51
CA ASP A 105 20.22 23.33 37.39
C ASP A 105 21.11 23.49 36.15
N GLY A 106 22.41 23.74 36.38
CA GLY A 106 23.43 23.92 35.34
C GLY A 106 23.54 25.34 34.77
N VAL A 107 22.62 26.24 35.14
CA VAL A 107 22.51 27.63 34.67
C VAL A 107 22.89 28.59 35.80
N THR A 108 23.37 29.79 35.47
CA THR A 108 23.64 30.86 36.42
C THR A 108 22.78 32.08 36.13
N TYR A 109 21.89 32.40 37.06
CA TYR A 109 21.11 33.63 37.08
C TYR A 109 21.96 34.72 37.74
N VAL A 110 21.96 35.92 37.17
CA VAL A 110 22.72 37.07 37.67
C VAL A 110 21.81 38.29 37.71
N THR A 111 21.96 39.11 38.75
CA THR A 111 21.43 40.48 38.78
C THR A 111 22.55 41.48 39.02
N LEU A 112 22.59 42.54 38.20
CA LEU A 112 23.37 43.75 38.41
C LEU A 112 22.45 44.84 38.97
N GLU A 113 22.85 45.45 40.08
CA GLU A 113 22.22 46.64 40.65
C GLU A 113 22.95 47.90 40.16
N GLN A 114 22.19 48.96 39.90
CA GLN A 114 22.69 50.29 39.57
C GLN A 114 22.71 51.17 40.82
N ALA A 115 23.84 51.83 41.10
CA ALA A 115 23.97 52.75 42.23
C ALA A 115 24.85 53.96 41.90
N TYR A 116 24.36 55.17 42.21
CA TYR A 116 25.11 56.41 42.05
C TYR A 116 25.46 56.98 43.43
N ASP A 117 26.72 57.37 43.64
CA ASP A 117 27.27 57.80 44.93
C ASP A 117 26.90 56.86 46.11
N GLU A 118 27.10 55.55 45.97
CA GLU A 118 26.79 54.52 47.00
C GLU A 118 25.30 54.49 47.43
N ILE A 119 24.40 54.96 46.57
CA ILE A 119 22.95 54.98 46.77
C ILE A 119 22.31 54.24 45.59
N SER A 120 21.55 53.18 45.89
CA SER A 120 20.89 52.35 44.88
C SER A 120 19.82 53.12 44.11
N VAL A 121 19.68 52.84 42.82
CA VAL A 121 18.54 53.28 42.00
C VAL A 121 17.37 52.35 42.27
N HIS A 122 16.22 52.89 42.70
CA HIS A 122 15.02 52.11 42.91
C HIS A 122 14.53 51.53 41.57
N HIS A 123 14.20 50.23 41.57
CA HIS A 123 13.98 49.41 40.37
C HIS A 123 15.16 49.32 39.36
N GLY A 124 16.28 50.02 39.57
CA GLY A 124 17.46 50.02 38.71
C GLY A 124 18.28 48.73 38.78
N ARG A 125 17.78 47.67 38.12
CA ARG A 125 18.39 46.35 38.04
C ARG A 125 18.38 45.83 36.60
N LEU A 126 19.48 45.22 36.17
CA LEU A 126 19.50 44.29 35.04
C LEU A 126 19.63 42.87 35.58
N SER A 127 18.88 41.92 35.01
CA SER A 127 19.03 40.48 35.23
C SER A 127 19.46 39.78 33.94
N ALA A 128 20.13 38.63 34.09
CA ALA A 128 20.53 37.80 32.97
C ALA A 128 20.58 36.32 33.33
N VAL A 129 20.50 35.50 32.28
CA VAL A 129 20.65 34.04 32.33
C VAL A 129 21.95 33.67 31.59
N VAL A 130 22.83 32.90 32.24
CA VAL A 130 24.10 32.44 31.68
C VAL A 130 24.19 30.91 31.76
N ASP A 131 24.47 30.24 30.64
CA ASP A 131 24.46 28.78 30.54
C ASP A 131 25.70 28.10 31.17
N SER A 132 25.73 26.76 31.11
CA SER A 132 26.84 25.93 31.61
C SER A 132 28.17 26.11 30.87
N GLN A 133 28.16 26.75 29.70
CA GLN A 133 29.35 27.13 28.92
C GLN A 133 29.72 28.61 29.11
N GLY A 134 29.00 29.33 29.98
CA GLY A 134 29.22 30.74 30.27
C GLY A 134 28.66 31.70 29.22
N ARG A 135 27.78 31.22 28.32
CA ARG A 135 27.11 32.02 27.29
C ARG A 135 25.90 32.75 27.86
N LEU A 136 25.75 34.01 27.52
CA LEU A 136 24.63 34.87 27.92
C LEU A 136 23.42 34.59 27.02
N VAL A 137 22.26 34.28 27.59
CA VAL A 137 21.03 33.90 26.85
C VAL A 137 20.11 35.11 26.64
N ILE A 138 19.89 35.87 27.71
CA ILE A 138 19.03 37.06 27.77
C ILE A 138 19.64 38.06 28.75
N VAL A 139 19.47 39.35 28.48
CA VAL A 139 19.64 40.44 29.44
C VAL A 139 18.35 41.25 29.46
N ASN A 140 17.72 41.41 30.62
CA ASN A 140 16.50 42.22 30.76
C ASN A 140 16.54 43.08 32.04
N GLY A 141 15.68 44.09 32.13
CA GLY A 141 15.52 44.90 33.33
C GLY A 141 15.38 46.39 33.05
N GLN A 142 15.78 47.24 34.00
CA GLN A 142 15.59 48.68 33.97
C GLN A 142 16.84 49.38 34.50
N VAL A 143 17.28 50.44 33.82
CA VAL A 143 18.40 51.30 34.21
C VAL A 143 18.06 52.75 33.90
N SER A 144 18.79 53.72 34.48
CA SER A 144 18.62 55.14 34.16
C SER A 144 19.94 55.92 34.19
N PRO A 145 20.08 57.02 33.43
CA PRO A 145 21.25 57.89 33.47
C PRO A 145 21.49 58.55 34.84
N ASP A 146 22.71 59.07 35.06
CA ASP A 146 23.13 59.85 36.24
C ASP A 146 22.62 61.31 36.17
N ASP A 147 21.31 61.48 35.97
CA ASP A 147 20.63 62.80 36.06
C ASP A 147 20.02 62.97 37.45
N THR A 148 20.90 63.15 38.44
CA THR A 148 20.59 63.01 39.86
C THR A 148 20.24 64.33 40.56
N SER A 149 19.06 64.38 41.20
CA SER A 149 18.48 65.60 41.80
C SER A 149 17.99 65.41 43.25
N GLY A 150 17.98 66.49 44.04
CA GLY A 150 17.40 66.52 45.40
C GLY A 150 18.42 66.65 46.55
N THR A 151 17.94 66.70 47.80
CA THR A 151 18.77 66.84 49.02
C THR A 151 18.07 66.24 50.25
N THR A 152 18.81 65.54 51.13
CA THR A 152 18.26 64.89 52.35
C THR A 152 17.90 65.90 53.47
N LYS A 153 16.75 66.57 53.37
CA LYS A 153 16.23 67.49 54.39
C LYS A 153 15.45 66.77 55.50
N LEU A 154 14.75 65.69 55.20
CA LEU A 154 14.07 64.84 56.17
C LEU A 154 14.99 63.75 56.73
N THR A 155 14.73 63.31 57.95
CA THR A 155 15.29 62.09 58.53
C THR A 155 14.49 60.86 58.12
N ALA A 156 15.13 59.69 58.17
CA ALA A 156 14.49 58.38 57.98
C ALA A 156 13.18 58.24 58.80
N GLY A 157 13.18 58.71 60.05
CA GLY A 157 12.00 58.67 60.91
C GLY A 157 10.84 59.53 60.45
N GLU A 158 11.12 60.71 59.91
CA GLU A 158 10.09 61.64 59.41
C GLU A 158 9.46 61.09 58.12
N ALA A 159 10.26 60.51 57.22
CA ALA A 159 9.77 59.81 56.03
C ALA A 159 8.88 58.60 56.39
N ILE A 160 9.33 57.76 57.34
CA ILE A 160 8.51 56.65 57.87
C ILE A 160 7.20 57.16 58.47
N GLY A 161 7.22 58.28 59.21
CA GLY A 161 6.02 58.89 59.77
C GLY A 161 5.04 59.36 58.70
N ILE A 162 5.52 59.89 57.58
CA ILE A 162 4.70 60.28 56.43
C ILE A 162 4.08 59.06 55.75
N ALA A 163 4.89 58.04 55.43
CA ALA A 163 4.42 56.80 54.82
C ALA A 163 3.42 56.03 55.72
N ALA A 164 3.65 56.02 57.03
CA ALA A 164 2.74 55.40 58.00
C ALA A 164 1.36 56.06 58.01
N GLU A 165 1.27 57.39 57.94
CA GLU A 165 -0.03 58.08 57.87
C GLU A 165 -0.73 57.83 56.52
N ARG A 166 0.02 57.80 55.42
CA ARG A 166 -0.54 57.43 54.11
C ARG A 166 -1.13 56.01 54.12
N GLY A 167 -0.46 55.06 54.78
CA GLY A 167 -0.95 53.70 55.06
C GLY A 167 -1.99 53.58 56.19
N GLY A 168 -2.59 54.69 56.64
CA GLY A 168 -3.72 54.70 57.58
C GLY A 168 -3.36 54.71 59.07
N ALA A 169 -2.09 54.83 59.46
CA ALA A 169 -1.72 55.04 60.86
C ALA A 169 -1.97 56.51 61.26
N GLY A 170 -2.92 56.77 62.16
CA GLY A 170 -3.37 58.14 62.52
C GLY A 170 -2.36 59.03 63.28
N THR A 171 -1.07 59.02 62.93
CA THR A 171 -0.01 59.84 63.55
C THR A 171 1.32 59.78 62.79
N LYS A 172 1.78 60.91 62.20
CA LYS A 172 3.14 61.05 61.61
C LYS A 172 4.34 61.00 62.59
N LYS A 173 4.12 60.73 63.88
CA LYS A 173 5.22 60.73 64.87
C LYS A 173 6.30 59.72 64.47
N PRO A 174 7.59 60.12 64.38
CA PRO A 174 8.66 59.23 63.93
C PRO A 174 8.94 58.10 64.94
N PRO A 175 9.51 56.96 64.50
CA PRO A 175 9.92 55.88 65.41
C PRO A 175 11.01 56.34 66.40
N LYS A 176 11.18 55.63 67.52
CA LYS A 176 12.27 55.96 68.46
C LYS A 176 13.63 55.75 67.80
N ASN A 177 14.56 56.66 68.08
CA ASN A 177 15.96 56.64 67.60
C ASN A 177 16.15 56.73 66.07
N SER A 178 15.16 57.27 65.34
CA SER A 178 15.11 57.30 63.87
C SER A 178 15.60 58.59 63.20
N ALA A 179 16.15 59.53 63.97
CA ALA A 179 16.64 60.83 63.50
C ALA A 179 18.00 60.73 62.77
N THR A 180 18.06 59.93 61.70
CA THR A 180 19.25 59.71 60.85
C THR A 180 19.03 60.22 59.43
N LYS A 181 20.12 60.56 58.75
CA LYS A 181 20.19 60.97 57.34
C LYS A 181 21.28 60.22 56.55
N GLY A 182 21.81 59.15 57.12
CA GLY A 182 22.84 58.34 56.46
C GLY A 182 22.28 57.48 55.33
N LYS A 183 23.13 57.09 54.37
CA LYS A 183 22.83 56.13 53.30
C LYS A 183 22.48 54.73 53.87
N GLY A 184 21.93 53.86 53.02
CA GLY A 184 21.59 52.46 53.34
C GLY A 184 20.34 52.27 54.21
N LYS A 185 19.89 51.01 54.36
CA LYS A 185 18.67 50.65 55.11
C LYS A 185 18.82 50.79 56.63
N HIS A 186 18.01 51.66 57.22
CA HIS A 186 17.82 51.78 58.67
C HIS A 186 16.52 51.08 59.09
N LYS A 187 16.56 50.25 60.14
CA LYS A 187 15.38 49.52 60.67
C LYS A 187 15.07 49.94 62.11
N PHE A 188 13.79 50.11 62.42
CA PHE A 188 13.31 50.56 63.74
C PHE A 188 12.16 49.70 64.26
N ALA A 189 11.96 49.71 65.58
CA ALA A 189 10.77 49.09 66.18
C ALA A 189 9.51 49.86 65.74
N ASN A 190 8.52 49.14 65.21
CA ASN A 190 7.30 49.68 64.63
C ASN A 190 6.34 50.22 65.71
N PRO A 191 6.00 51.53 65.71
CA PRO A 191 5.05 52.14 66.65
C PRO A 191 3.62 52.27 66.09
N TYR A 192 3.38 51.91 64.83
CA TYR A 192 2.12 52.16 64.10
C TYR A 192 1.20 50.95 64.08
N ALA A 193 1.78 49.75 64.16
CA ALA A 193 1.09 48.46 64.07
C ALA A 193 -0.11 48.34 65.03
N LYS A 194 -1.27 47.98 64.47
CA LYS A 194 -2.56 47.85 65.16
C LYS A 194 -3.09 46.42 65.04
N GLY A 195 -3.33 45.76 66.17
CA GLY A 195 -3.88 44.39 66.23
C GLY A 195 -2.89 43.25 65.95
N LEU A 196 -1.70 43.56 65.43
CA LEU A 196 -0.67 42.59 65.06
C LEU A 196 0.06 42.01 66.29
N LYS A 197 0.19 40.68 66.36
CA LYS A 197 0.86 39.97 67.47
C LYS A 197 2.40 39.99 67.38
N LYS A 198 2.96 40.17 66.18
CA LYS A 198 4.39 40.25 65.88
C LYS A 198 4.62 41.17 64.66
N PRO A 199 4.43 42.49 64.78
CA PRO A 199 4.60 43.38 63.63
C PRO A 199 6.06 43.44 63.17
N SER A 200 6.22 43.57 61.85
CA SER A 200 7.47 43.81 61.15
C SER A 200 8.10 45.12 61.58
N GLN A 201 9.44 45.18 61.56
CA GLN A 201 10.16 46.42 61.80
C GLN A 201 9.92 47.40 60.65
N VAL A 202 9.61 48.66 60.96
CA VAL A 202 9.58 49.71 59.93
C VAL A 202 11.00 50.00 59.46
N SER A 203 11.17 50.26 58.16
CA SER A 203 12.48 50.62 57.61
C SER A 203 12.43 51.82 56.68
N ALA A 204 13.59 52.45 56.50
CA ALA A 204 13.82 53.47 55.49
C ALA A 204 15.24 53.36 54.93
N GLU A 205 15.36 53.49 53.62
CA GLU A 205 16.61 53.42 52.87
C GLU A 205 16.69 54.62 51.94
N LEU A 206 17.84 55.30 51.90
CA LEU A 206 18.04 56.38 50.95
C LEU A 206 18.33 55.77 49.57
N VAL A 207 17.54 56.15 48.57
CA VAL A 207 17.58 55.64 47.18
C VAL A 207 17.47 56.79 46.16
N TRP A 208 17.85 56.53 44.92
CA TRP A 208 17.44 57.34 43.77
C TRP A 208 16.15 56.76 43.19
N ALA A 209 15.03 57.45 43.35
CA ALA A 209 13.78 57.10 42.69
C ALA A 209 13.75 57.66 41.26
N ARG A 210 13.09 56.98 40.33
CA ARG A 210 12.86 57.49 38.97
C ARG A 210 11.69 58.48 38.97
N ILE A 211 11.82 59.55 38.20
CA ILE A 211 10.77 60.51 37.85
C ILE A 211 10.93 60.85 36.35
N ASP A 212 9.94 61.51 35.76
CA ASP A 212 9.94 61.89 34.34
C ASP A 212 11.19 62.72 33.97
N ASP A 213 11.57 63.67 34.86
CA ASP A 213 12.78 64.49 34.78
C ASP A 213 14.01 63.82 35.46
N GLY A 214 14.21 62.50 35.32
CA GLY A 214 15.43 61.80 35.74
C GLY A 214 15.35 61.11 37.11
N LEU A 215 16.35 61.34 37.99
CA LEU A 215 16.47 60.66 39.28
C LEU A 215 16.30 61.62 40.47
N ARG A 216 15.50 61.23 41.47
CA ARG A 216 15.21 62.01 42.69
C ARG A 216 15.63 61.29 43.96
N LEU A 217 16.43 61.97 44.78
CA LEU A 217 16.88 61.48 46.08
C LEU A 217 15.72 61.32 47.08
N SER A 218 15.42 60.08 47.44
CA SER A 218 14.20 59.70 48.17
C SER A 218 14.48 58.67 49.25
N TRP A 219 13.56 58.56 50.22
CA TRP A 219 13.52 57.47 51.19
C TRP A 219 12.57 56.38 50.69
N LEU A 220 13.10 55.20 50.36
CA LEU A 220 12.31 53.97 50.22
C LEU A 220 11.96 53.47 51.62
N THR A 221 10.68 53.51 51.97
CA THR A 221 10.15 53.13 53.28
C THR A 221 9.33 51.86 53.23
N ASP A 222 9.31 51.11 54.34
CA ASP A 222 8.57 49.86 54.48
C ASP A 222 7.81 49.89 55.81
N VAL A 223 6.47 49.86 55.78
CA VAL A 223 5.62 50.11 56.95
C VAL A 223 4.39 49.18 56.99
N GLU A 224 4.37 48.28 57.97
CA GLU A 224 3.20 47.47 58.33
C GLU A 224 2.34 48.20 59.39
N VAL A 225 1.07 48.45 59.10
CA VAL A 225 0.11 49.17 59.97
C VAL A 225 -0.97 48.24 60.52
N SER A 226 -1.46 47.28 59.73
CA SER A 226 -2.43 46.25 60.15
C SER A 226 -2.27 44.99 59.31
N GLY A 227 -2.97 43.91 59.67
CA GLY A 227 -3.07 42.69 58.86
C GLY A 227 -3.80 42.84 57.51
N SER A 228 -4.02 44.08 57.06
CA SER A 228 -4.66 44.49 55.81
C SER A 228 -4.09 45.84 55.29
N SER A 229 -2.97 46.30 55.86
CA SER A 229 -2.26 47.52 55.45
C SER A 229 -0.78 47.35 55.77
N TRP A 230 -0.01 47.07 54.73
CA TRP A 230 1.45 47.06 54.74
C TRP A 230 1.88 47.64 53.41
N HIS A 231 2.65 48.72 53.44
CA HIS A 231 3.04 49.47 52.25
C HIS A 231 4.56 49.62 52.14
N GLU A 232 5.05 49.49 50.92
CA GLU A 232 6.32 50.09 50.50
C GLU A 232 6.03 51.50 49.96
N SER A 233 6.88 52.49 50.21
CA SER A 233 6.62 53.85 49.75
C SER A 233 7.88 54.66 49.53
N VAL A 234 7.97 55.33 48.38
CA VAL A 234 9.04 56.28 48.06
C VAL A 234 8.62 57.67 48.51
N VAL A 235 9.44 58.30 49.36
CA VAL A 235 9.17 59.64 49.92
C VAL A 235 10.35 60.57 49.60
N ASP A 236 10.14 61.65 48.85
CA ASP A 236 11.19 62.62 48.48
C ASP A 236 11.92 63.10 49.75
N ALA A 237 13.25 62.92 49.78
CA ALA A 237 14.04 63.13 50.98
C ALA A 237 14.22 64.61 51.34
N GLY A 238 13.82 65.52 50.44
CA GLY A 238 13.85 66.97 50.58
C GLY A 238 12.49 67.61 50.92
N THR A 239 11.39 67.10 50.37
CA THR A 239 10.04 67.71 50.52
C THR A 239 9.11 66.93 51.44
N GLY A 240 9.23 65.60 51.52
CA GLY A 240 8.23 64.74 52.18
C GLY A 240 7.02 64.40 51.32
N GLU A 241 7.10 64.69 50.02
CA GLU A 241 6.17 64.23 49.00
C GLU A 241 6.27 62.71 48.82
N VAL A 242 5.14 62.02 48.68
CA VAL A 242 5.11 60.56 48.48
C VAL A 242 5.00 60.31 46.98
N LEU A 243 6.07 59.82 46.37
CA LEU A 243 6.19 59.56 44.94
C LEU A 243 5.58 58.21 44.55
N GLU A 244 5.74 57.19 45.41
CA GLU A 244 5.14 55.85 45.25
C GLU A 244 4.54 55.38 46.58
N HIS A 245 3.45 54.60 46.54
CA HIS A 245 2.80 54.05 47.74
C HIS A 245 2.10 52.72 47.40
N ASN A 246 2.85 51.62 47.48
CA ASN A 246 2.49 50.33 46.91
C ASN A 246 2.15 49.34 48.04
N SER A 247 1.02 48.63 47.94
CA SER A 247 0.65 47.59 48.91
C SER A 247 1.59 46.38 48.83
N ARG A 248 1.89 45.78 49.98
CA ARG A 248 2.51 44.44 50.09
C ARG A 248 1.50 43.31 50.26
N TYR A 249 0.21 43.64 50.44
CA TYR A 249 -0.87 42.66 50.36
C TYR A 249 -1.37 42.58 48.91
N SER A 250 -1.24 41.39 48.31
CA SER A 250 -2.00 41.04 47.11
C SER A 250 -3.38 40.54 47.55
N HIS A 251 -4.40 41.09 46.93
CA HIS A 251 -5.77 40.55 46.99
C HIS A 251 -6.00 39.71 45.72
N ALA A 252 -7.11 38.97 45.66
CA ALA A 252 -7.68 38.56 44.38
C ALA A 252 -8.33 39.81 43.72
N GLY A 253 -8.42 39.80 42.39
CA GLY A 253 -9.25 40.74 41.65
C GLY A 253 -10.65 40.16 41.43
N ASP A 254 -11.46 40.89 40.66
CA ASP A 254 -12.83 40.53 40.32
C ASP A 254 -12.90 39.12 39.70
N GLU A 255 -13.85 38.30 40.17
CA GLU A 255 -13.95 36.88 39.83
C GLU A 255 -15.39 36.39 39.91
N GLY A 256 -15.71 35.25 39.29
CA GLY A 256 -17.01 34.60 39.43
C GLY A 256 -16.97 33.10 39.22
N THR A 257 -17.91 32.39 39.86
CA THR A 257 -18.08 30.94 39.67
C THR A 257 -18.96 30.70 38.43
N VAL A 258 -18.44 30.08 37.38
CA VAL A 258 -19.14 29.91 36.10
C VAL A 258 -18.79 28.59 35.41
N PHE A 259 -19.66 28.14 34.52
CA PHE A 259 -19.33 27.15 33.50
C PHE A 259 -18.47 27.83 32.42
N THR A 260 -17.32 27.24 32.10
CA THR A 260 -16.36 27.79 31.11
C THR A 260 -16.37 27.05 29.78
N GLY A 261 -17.07 25.92 29.72
CA GLY A 261 -17.48 25.29 28.47
C GLY A 261 -18.88 25.76 28.06
N GLU A 262 -19.28 25.32 26.89
CA GLU A 262 -20.54 25.60 26.19
C GLU A 262 -21.80 25.58 27.07
N HIS A 263 -22.07 24.48 27.78
CA HIS A 263 -23.28 24.36 28.60
C HIS A 263 -23.13 23.33 29.77
N PRO A 264 -23.98 23.38 30.82
CA PRO A 264 -23.87 22.51 32.01
C PRO A 264 -23.86 21.00 31.74
N ASP A 265 -24.63 20.52 30.76
CA ASP A 265 -24.67 19.06 30.46
C ASP A 265 -23.42 18.53 29.71
N ASN A 266 -22.64 19.39 29.06
CA ASN A 266 -21.40 19.08 28.35
C ASN A 266 -20.22 19.23 29.33
N SER A 267 -20.14 20.41 29.98
CA SER A 267 -19.09 20.76 30.93
C SER A 267 -19.66 20.98 32.34
N PRO A 268 -20.02 19.91 33.09
CA PRO A 268 -20.73 20.01 34.38
C PRO A 268 -19.91 20.57 35.56
N ALA A 269 -18.66 20.98 35.34
CA ALA A 269 -17.80 21.57 36.36
C ALA A 269 -17.76 23.10 36.21
N ARG A 270 -18.28 23.82 37.21
CA ARG A 270 -18.06 25.27 37.35
C ARG A 270 -16.68 25.54 37.94
N ALA A 271 -15.98 26.54 37.41
CA ALA A 271 -14.73 27.05 37.92
C ALA A 271 -14.91 28.48 38.46
N VAL A 272 -14.07 28.89 39.42
CA VAL A 272 -13.87 30.32 39.70
C VAL A 272 -12.89 30.84 38.67
N VAL A 273 -13.28 31.87 37.92
CA VAL A 273 -12.44 32.52 36.90
C VAL A 273 -12.33 34.02 37.17
N PRO A 274 -11.19 34.67 36.87
CA PRO A 274 -11.09 36.12 36.87
C PRO A 274 -12.10 36.71 35.87
N PHE A 275 -12.78 37.77 36.29
CA PHE A 275 -13.63 38.59 35.42
C PHE A 275 -12.80 39.77 34.90
N THR A 276 -11.70 39.45 34.22
CA THR A 276 -10.73 40.42 33.68
C THR A 276 -10.47 40.12 32.21
N GLY A 277 -10.64 41.13 31.37
CA GLY A 277 -10.55 41.04 29.92
C GLY A 277 -9.54 41.98 29.29
N LEU A 278 -9.77 42.29 28.02
CA LEU A 278 -8.87 43.11 27.18
C LEU A 278 -8.60 44.51 27.73
N ASP A 279 -9.61 45.13 28.35
CA ASP A 279 -9.59 46.52 28.84
C ASP A 279 -9.47 46.64 30.37
N GLY A 280 -9.18 45.53 31.06
CA GLY A 280 -9.19 45.44 32.52
C GLY A 280 -10.38 44.63 33.04
N ASP A 281 -10.81 44.91 34.27
CA ASP A 281 -11.88 44.14 34.91
C ASP A 281 -13.23 44.37 34.22
N TRP A 282 -13.92 43.26 33.89
CA TRP A 282 -15.21 43.29 33.19
C TRP A 282 -16.29 43.94 34.04
N ALA A 283 -16.24 43.85 35.37
CA ALA A 283 -17.19 44.49 36.25
C ALA A 283 -16.76 45.94 36.55
N ALA A 284 -17.65 46.90 36.27
CA ALA A 284 -17.40 48.33 36.52
C ALA A 284 -17.71 48.74 37.99
N GLY A 285 -17.88 47.77 38.89
CA GLY A 285 -18.32 47.97 40.26
C GLY A 285 -18.99 46.72 40.85
N THR A 286 -19.91 46.94 41.78
CA THR A 286 -20.42 45.89 42.69
C THR A 286 -21.55 45.03 42.13
N THR A 287 -21.77 44.96 40.81
CA THR A 287 -22.84 44.19 40.15
C THR A 287 -22.38 43.61 38.80
N THR A 288 -23.19 42.76 38.17
CA THR A 288 -22.98 42.23 36.80
C THR A 288 -23.23 43.29 35.72
N SER A 289 -22.54 44.43 35.84
CA SER A 289 -22.53 45.55 34.90
C SER A 289 -21.10 45.97 34.61
N GLY A 290 -20.78 46.13 33.33
CA GLY A 290 -19.42 46.29 32.83
C GLY A 290 -19.28 47.28 31.68
N ASN A 291 -18.10 47.31 31.06
CA ASN A 291 -17.93 48.07 29.82
C ASN A 291 -18.72 47.44 28.67
N ASN A 292 -18.74 46.11 28.57
CA ASN A 292 -19.25 45.39 27.40
C ASN A 292 -20.74 44.97 27.52
N VAL A 293 -21.22 44.77 28.75
CA VAL A 293 -22.54 44.20 29.05
C VAL A 293 -23.09 44.66 30.40
N ASN A 294 -24.41 44.81 30.47
CA ASN A 294 -25.20 44.94 31.70
C ASN A 294 -26.19 43.77 31.73
N ALA A 295 -25.98 42.80 32.64
CA ALA A 295 -26.78 41.58 32.73
C ALA A 295 -27.67 41.59 33.99
N TYR A 296 -28.97 41.37 33.82
CA TYR A 296 -30.00 41.51 34.86
C TYR A 296 -31.22 40.60 34.59
N LEU A 297 -32.20 40.61 35.51
CA LEU A 297 -33.47 39.88 35.43
C LEU A 297 -34.59 40.81 34.90
N ASP A 298 -35.46 40.34 34.00
CA ASP A 298 -36.61 41.10 33.46
C ASP A 298 -37.87 40.23 33.30
N ARG A 299 -38.36 39.63 34.39
CA ARG A 299 -39.50 38.68 34.30
C ARG A 299 -40.82 39.33 33.89
N ASP A 300 -40.95 40.65 33.98
CA ASP A 300 -42.16 41.39 33.60
C ASP A 300 -42.13 42.01 32.20
N ASN A 301 -41.05 41.79 31.43
CA ASN A 301 -40.90 42.29 30.05
C ASN A 301 -40.99 43.83 30.00
N ASN A 302 -40.63 44.52 31.09
CA ASN A 302 -40.67 45.98 31.14
C ASN A 302 -39.50 46.63 30.37
N ASN A 303 -38.52 45.80 29.97
CA ASN A 303 -37.37 46.17 29.15
C ASN A 303 -36.40 47.12 29.89
N ALA A 304 -36.23 46.94 31.21
CA ALA A 304 -35.34 47.75 32.05
C ALA A 304 -34.73 46.98 33.24
N ASN A 305 -33.52 47.40 33.64
CA ASN A 305 -32.84 46.90 34.85
C ASN A 305 -33.43 47.57 36.11
N ASP A 306 -34.64 47.17 36.51
CA ASP A 306 -35.24 47.57 37.79
C ASP A 306 -35.84 46.42 38.65
N GLU A 307 -35.96 45.19 38.12
CA GLU A 307 -36.35 44.02 38.92
C GLU A 307 -35.20 43.50 39.81
N TYR A 308 -34.15 42.92 39.22
CA TYR A 308 -33.05 42.31 39.99
C TYR A 308 -31.72 42.22 39.24
N GLN A 309 -30.63 42.47 39.96
CA GLN A 309 -29.25 42.22 39.54
C GLN A 309 -28.44 41.71 40.74
N PRO A 310 -27.61 40.65 40.61
CA PRO A 310 -26.76 40.18 41.70
C PRO A 310 -25.68 41.22 42.05
N SER A 311 -25.29 41.26 43.33
CA SER A 311 -24.34 42.23 43.83
C SER A 311 -23.36 41.63 44.85
N ASN A 312 -22.09 42.03 44.75
CA ASN A 312 -21.07 41.81 45.77
C ASN A 312 -20.21 43.07 45.93
N ALA A 313 -19.96 43.48 47.17
CA ALA A 313 -19.16 44.66 47.51
C ALA A 313 -17.68 44.53 47.08
N ASP A 314 -17.17 43.30 46.99
CA ASP A 314 -15.81 42.99 46.55
C ASP A 314 -15.77 42.45 45.10
N ALA A 315 -16.87 42.53 44.34
CA ALA A 315 -16.98 42.03 42.95
C ALA A 315 -16.66 40.53 42.70
N HIS A 316 -16.71 39.70 43.75
CA HIS A 316 -16.58 38.24 43.64
C HIS A 316 -17.95 37.55 43.46
N PHE A 317 -18.39 37.28 42.24
CA PHE A 317 -19.71 36.71 41.89
C PHE A 317 -19.76 35.18 42.06
N ASN A 318 -19.27 34.69 43.20
CA ASN A 318 -19.07 33.27 43.49
C ASN A 318 -20.34 32.57 44.04
N TYR A 319 -21.44 32.65 43.30
CA TYR A 319 -22.75 32.14 43.74
C TYR A 319 -22.89 30.62 43.62
N ALA A 320 -23.66 30.02 44.54
CA ALA A 320 -24.07 28.63 44.45
C ALA A 320 -25.02 28.41 43.26
N PHE A 321 -25.03 27.19 42.72
CA PHE A 321 -25.96 26.74 41.68
C PHE A 321 -26.39 25.33 42.07
N THR A 322 -27.69 25.11 42.19
CA THR A 322 -28.29 23.89 42.71
C THR A 322 -28.86 23.00 41.60
N ASP A 323 -29.22 23.59 40.47
CA ASP A 323 -29.78 22.96 39.27
C ASP A 323 -31.11 22.21 39.53
N ALA A 324 -31.72 22.48 40.70
CA ALA A 324 -32.82 21.69 41.25
C ALA A 324 -34.12 21.83 40.45
N TRP A 325 -34.35 23.03 39.88
CA TRP A 325 -35.52 23.42 39.10
C TRP A 325 -35.70 22.60 37.81
N ARG A 326 -34.63 22.02 37.26
CA ARG A 326 -34.69 21.22 36.00
C ARG A 326 -35.54 19.96 36.11
N ASN A 327 -35.61 19.35 37.30
CA ASN A 327 -36.14 18.00 37.50
C ASN A 327 -37.48 17.94 38.26
N LEU A 328 -38.10 19.08 38.56
CA LEU A 328 -39.37 19.16 39.32
C LEU A 328 -40.64 19.08 38.45
N SER A 329 -40.51 18.84 37.14
CA SER A 329 -41.63 18.89 36.19
C SER A 329 -42.64 17.74 36.37
N THR A 330 -43.90 18.07 36.66
CA THR A 330 -45.06 17.15 36.58
C THR A 330 -46.20 17.68 35.68
N ILE A 331 -45.91 18.68 34.84
CA ILE A 331 -46.90 19.42 34.04
C ILE A 331 -47.36 18.62 32.80
N ASP A 332 -48.66 18.65 32.55
CA ASP A 332 -49.35 18.11 31.37
C ASP A 332 -49.59 19.22 30.32
N ASP A 333 -49.55 18.89 29.03
CA ASP A 333 -49.41 19.80 27.88
C ASP A 333 -50.70 20.55 27.50
N THR A 334 -51.48 21.00 28.50
CA THR A 334 -52.77 21.64 28.28
C THR A 334 -52.99 22.95 29.04
N ASP A 335 -52.05 23.36 29.90
CA ASP A 335 -52.24 24.55 30.76
C ASP A 335 -50.94 25.32 31.09
N PHE A 336 -50.39 26.04 30.10
CA PHE A 336 -49.25 26.96 30.32
C PHE A 336 -49.57 28.12 31.29
N ALA A 337 -50.83 28.43 31.55
CA ALA A 337 -51.23 29.44 32.53
C ALA A 337 -51.07 28.92 33.98
N ASN A 338 -51.01 27.59 34.17
CA ASN A 338 -50.71 26.95 35.44
C ASN A 338 -49.31 26.31 35.42
N ILE A 339 -48.30 27.12 35.75
CA ILE A 339 -47.04 26.68 36.37
C ILE A 339 -47.14 27.06 37.86
N PRO A 340 -47.71 26.21 38.75
CA PRO A 340 -48.14 26.63 40.07
C PRO A 340 -47.44 25.81 41.17
N ASP A 341 -46.17 25.45 40.96
CA ASP A 341 -45.37 24.82 42.00
C ASP A 341 -44.43 25.86 42.63
N ALA A 342 -44.74 26.27 43.85
CA ALA A 342 -43.92 27.21 44.60
C ALA A 342 -42.53 26.64 44.89
N ASP A 343 -42.39 25.31 44.94
CA ASP A 343 -41.10 24.64 45.10
C ASP A 343 -40.25 24.75 43.81
N TRP A 344 -40.88 24.86 42.62
CA TRP A 344 -40.16 25.16 41.38
C TRP A 344 -39.71 26.62 41.31
N GLN A 345 -40.60 27.58 41.59
CA GLN A 345 -40.22 28.99 41.56
C GLN A 345 -39.13 29.30 42.60
N ALA A 346 -39.22 28.71 43.79
CA ALA A 346 -38.18 28.82 44.82
C ALA A 346 -36.85 28.16 44.40
N ALA A 347 -36.87 27.14 43.55
CA ALA A 347 -35.66 26.48 43.05
C ALA A 347 -34.96 27.28 41.94
N ILE A 348 -35.69 27.94 41.03
CA ILE A 348 -35.08 28.82 40.01
C ILE A 348 -34.64 30.16 40.65
N ASP A 349 -35.44 30.73 41.56
CA ASP A 349 -35.09 31.95 42.33
C ASP A 349 -33.84 31.75 43.22
N ALA A 350 -33.51 30.52 43.61
CA ALA A 350 -32.32 30.18 44.37
C ALA A 350 -31.03 30.15 43.52
N ASP A 351 -31.17 29.93 42.21
CA ASP A 351 -30.05 29.85 41.26
C ASP A 351 -29.85 31.14 40.45
N ARG A 352 -30.84 32.07 40.46
CA ARG A 352 -30.84 33.30 39.64
C ARG A 352 -29.54 34.11 39.70
N ASP A 353 -28.90 34.19 40.87
CA ASP A 353 -27.68 34.97 41.07
C ASP A 353 -26.51 34.36 40.27
N ALA A 354 -26.45 33.02 40.18
CA ALA A 354 -25.51 32.30 39.34
C ALA A 354 -25.87 32.34 37.85
N ILE A 355 -27.17 32.31 37.52
CA ILE A 355 -27.70 32.39 36.15
C ILE A 355 -27.34 33.74 35.50
N ILE A 356 -27.60 34.86 36.18
CA ILE A 356 -27.26 36.20 35.68
C ILE A 356 -25.73 36.39 35.59
N THR A 357 -24.98 35.79 36.52
CA THR A 357 -23.51 35.76 36.47
C THR A 357 -22.98 34.95 35.27
N GLN A 358 -23.67 33.87 34.90
CA GLN A 358 -23.32 33.06 33.72
C GLN A 358 -23.56 33.81 32.41
N LEU A 359 -24.70 34.50 32.31
CA LEU A 359 -25.04 35.36 31.17
C LEU A 359 -24.04 36.53 31.02
N PHE A 360 -23.65 37.16 32.13
CA PHE A 360 -22.60 38.17 32.18
C PHE A 360 -21.25 37.63 31.67
N TYR A 361 -20.85 36.43 32.12
CA TYR A 361 -19.61 35.78 31.69
C TYR A 361 -19.62 35.48 30.19
N TYR A 362 -20.60 34.74 29.68
CA TYR A 362 -20.65 34.36 28.27
C TYR A 362 -20.73 35.58 27.33
N THR A 363 -21.42 36.66 27.73
CA THR A 363 -21.52 37.87 26.90
C THR A 363 -20.19 38.64 26.84
N ASN A 364 -19.40 38.67 27.92
CA ASN A 364 -18.05 39.23 27.90
C ASN A 364 -17.04 38.34 27.14
N ASP A 365 -17.14 37.02 27.32
CA ASP A 365 -16.32 36.04 26.59
C ASP A 365 -16.56 36.12 25.07
N MET A 366 -17.82 36.30 24.63
CA MET A 366 -18.15 36.58 23.24
C MET A 366 -17.57 37.91 22.74
N HIS A 367 -17.62 38.97 23.55
CA HIS A 367 -16.99 40.26 23.21
C HIS A 367 -15.48 40.11 22.99
N ASP A 368 -14.76 39.60 23.99
CA ASP A 368 -13.30 39.54 23.96
C ASP A 368 -12.77 38.54 22.90
N TRP A 369 -13.50 37.45 22.63
CA TRP A 369 -13.20 36.51 21.54
C TRP A 369 -13.34 37.16 20.16
N LEU A 370 -14.46 37.86 19.90
CA LEU A 370 -14.73 38.49 18.59
C LEU A 370 -13.88 39.75 18.35
N TYR A 371 -13.53 40.47 19.40
CA TYR A 371 -12.56 41.58 19.33
C TYR A 371 -11.20 41.07 18.82
N GLY A 372 -10.80 39.84 19.17
CA GLY A 372 -9.61 39.17 18.63
C GLY A 372 -9.62 38.99 17.09
N PHE A 373 -10.80 38.94 16.47
CA PHE A 373 -11.02 38.92 15.01
C PHE A 373 -11.44 40.29 14.44
N GLY A 374 -11.17 41.36 15.21
CA GLY A 374 -11.37 42.75 14.83
C GLY A 374 -12.80 43.27 14.99
N PHE A 375 -13.71 42.58 15.68
CA PHE A 375 -14.98 43.18 16.09
C PHE A 375 -14.75 44.11 17.29
N ASN A 376 -14.17 45.28 16.99
CA ASN A 376 -13.67 46.27 17.93
C ASN A 376 -14.43 47.60 17.79
N GLU A 377 -13.97 48.65 18.47
CA GLU A 377 -14.63 49.95 18.54
C GLU A 377 -14.78 50.58 17.16
N ALA A 378 -13.73 50.55 16.34
CA ALA A 378 -13.79 51.04 14.97
C ALA A 378 -14.73 50.23 14.05
N SER A 379 -15.15 49.03 14.48
CA SER A 379 -16.11 48.16 13.79
C SER A 379 -17.50 48.16 14.42
N GLY A 380 -17.75 48.97 15.47
CA GLY A 380 -19.03 49.04 16.17
C GLY A 380 -19.33 47.81 17.03
N ASN A 381 -18.37 47.41 17.89
CA ASN A 381 -18.65 46.52 19.03
C ASN A 381 -19.60 47.18 20.06
N PHE A 382 -19.87 46.48 21.17
CA PHE A 382 -20.81 46.92 22.20
C PHE A 382 -20.05 47.34 23.46
N GLN A 383 -19.81 48.64 23.67
CA GLN A 383 -19.02 49.15 24.81
C GLN A 383 -19.53 50.49 25.37
N VAL A 384 -19.39 50.72 26.68
CA VAL A 384 -19.75 52.00 27.35
C VAL A 384 -18.72 53.10 27.05
N ASP A 385 -17.44 52.78 27.18
CA ASP A 385 -16.32 53.62 26.77
C ASP A 385 -15.47 52.86 25.74
N ASN A 386 -15.15 53.53 24.65
CA ASN A 386 -14.36 53.03 23.53
C ASN A 386 -12.89 53.47 23.64
N PHE A 387 -12.49 54.06 24.78
CA PHE A 387 -11.14 54.51 25.14
C PHE A 387 -10.47 55.44 24.10
N GLY A 388 -11.28 56.09 23.26
CA GLY A 388 -10.83 56.92 22.14
C GLY A 388 -10.33 56.15 20.90
N ARG A 389 -10.55 54.84 20.81
CA ARG A 389 -10.02 53.97 19.72
C ARG A 389 -10.86 54.00 18.43
N GLY A 390 -12.17 54.20 18.53
CA GLY A 390 -13.08 54.28 17.37
C GLY A 390 -14.56 54.21 17.75
N GLY A 391 -15.43 54.14 16.73
CA GLY A 391 -16.87 53.92 16.87
C GLY A 391 -17.62 54.99 17.67
N SER A 392 -18.79 54.59 18.16
CA SER A 392 -19.65 55.39 19.02
C SER A 392 -19.96 54.60 20.29
N GLY A 393 -19.20 54.84 21.36
CA GLY A 393 -19.44 54.19 22.65
C GLY A 393 -20.72 54.65 23.36
N GLY A 394 -21.10 53.93 24.39
CA GLY A 394 -22.33 54.09 25.16
C GLY A 394 -23.38 53.01 24.86
N ASP A 395 -22.97 51.85 24.33
CA ASP A 395 -23.84 50.84 23.79
C ASP A 395 -23.57 49.37 24.22
N PRO A 396 -23.28 49.09 25.51
CA PRO A 396 -23.13 47.73 25.99
C PRO A 396 -24.37 46.88 25.72
N VAL A 397 -24.20 45.56 25.63
CA VAL A 397 -25.33 44.63 25.52
C VAL A 397 -26.17 44.69 26.81
N LEU A 398 -27.47 44.87 26.66
CA LEU A 398 -28.45 44.69 27.74
C LEU A 398 -28.89 43.23 27.73
N ALA A 399 -28.41 42.43 28.67
CA ALA A 399 -28.62 40.98 28.70
C ALA A 399 -29.68 40.61 29.76
N GLU A 400 -30.87 40.26 29.30
CA GLU A 400 -32.07 40.05 30.10
C GLU A 400 -32.31 38.55 30.33
N ALA A 401 -32.09 38.09 31.55
CA ALA A 401 -32.37 36.72 31.99
C ALA A 401 -33.85 36.56 32.39
N HIS A 402 -34.42 35.42 32.04
CA HIS A 402 -35.83 35.05 32.28
C HIS A 402 -36.83 36.06 31.70
N ASP A 403 -36.45 36.76 30.61
CA ASP A 403 -37.25 37.85 30.04
C ASP A 403 -38.71 37.43 29.84
N GLY A 404 -39.63 38.27 30.32
CA GLY A 404 -41.08 38.10 30.20
C GLY A 404 -41.64 36.77 30.70
N PHE A 405 -40.96 36.07 31.60
CA PHE A 405 -41.44 34.80 32.13
C PHE A 405 -42.74 34.92 32.94
N ASP A 406 -42.95 35.99 33.72
CA ASP A 406 -44.11 36.12 34.61
C ASP A 406 -45.32 36.83 33.99
N PHE A 407 -45.10 37.74 33.04
CA PHE A 407 -46.17 38.53 32.41
C PHE A 407 -46.30 38.33 30.89
N GLY A 408 -45.36 37.60 30.27
CA GLY A 408 -45.50 37.09 28.91
C GLY A 408 -45.07 38.01 27.78
N CYS A 409 -45.18 37.48 26.56
CA CYS A 409 -44.69 38.09 25.33
C CYS A 409 -45.79 38.79 24.48
N GLN A 410 -47.05 38.83 24.93
CA GLN A 410 -48.19 39.37 24.15
C GLN A 410 -49.28 40.05 25.00
N ASP A 411 -49.20 41.38 25.14
CA ASP A 411 -50.16 42.28 25.82
C ASP A 411 -51.58 42.36 25.19
N GLN A 412 -51.97 41.46 24.28
CA GLN A 412 -53.09 41.69 23.35
C GLN A 412 -54.18 40.60 23.31
N ALA A 413 -54.42 39.92 24.44
CA ALA A 413 -55.59 39.05 24.64
C ALA A 413 -56.40 39.46 25.88
N THR A 414 -57.74 39.43 25.80
CA THR A 414 -58.62 39.64 26.96
C THR A 414 -59.75 38.59 26.97
N PRO A 415 -59.87 37.75 28.02
CA PRO A 415 -59.01 37.67 29.20
C PRO A 415 -57.56 37.31 28.83
N PRO A 416 -56.57 37.70 29.66
CA PRO A 416 -55.20 37.32 29.45
C PRO A 416 -55.07 35.79 29.49
N ASN A 417 -54.67 35.23 28.36
CA ASN A 417 -54.03 33.92 28.30
C ASN A 417 -52.53 34.18 28.25
N ASP A 418 -51.92 34.45 29.41
CA ASP A 418 -50.53 34.91 29.53
C ASP A 418 -49.56 33.86 28.97
N ILE A 419 -49.15 34.04 27.71
CA ILE A 419 -48.12 33.22 27.08
C ILE A 419 -46.78 33.76 27.59
N ARG A 420 -46.31 33.14 28.69
CA ARG A 420 -44.96 33.31 29.23
C ARG A 420 -43.93 33.27 28.09
N CYS A 421 -43.01 34.22 28.04
CA CYS A 421 -41.90 34.17 27.08
C CYS A 421 -41.07 32.91 27.37
N ALA A 422 -40.97 32.03 26.37
CA ALA A 422 -40.43 30.69 26.57
C ALA A 422 -39.98 30.05 25.25
N ASN A 423 -39.06 29.09 25.34
CA ASN A 423 -38.64 28.21 24.24
C ASN A 423 -38.01 28.93 23.02
N ASN A 424 -37.41 30.10 23.25
CA ASN A 424 -36.70 30.92 22.25
C ASN A 424 -35.65 31.80 22.96
N ALA A 425 -34.97 32.65 22.20
CA ALA A 425 -34.33 33.88 22.65
C ALA A 425 -34.55 34.98 21.58
N ASN A 426 -34.00 36.18 21.75
CA ASN A 426 -33.84 37.13 20.63
C ASN A 426 -32.76 38.20 20.91
N PHE A 427 -32.27 38.85 19.84
CA PHE A 427 -31.36 39.99 19.90
C PHE A 427 -31.88 41.19 19.08
N SER A 428 -31.89 42.39 19.66
CA SER A 428 -32.24 43.63 18.96
C SER A 428 -31.01 44.27 18.30
N PHE A 429 -31.10 44.59 17.01
CA PHE A 429 -29.98 45.04 16.19
C PHE A 429 -29.92 46.58 16.09
N ASN A 430 -29.59 47.23 17.21
CA ASN A 430 -29.46 48.69 17.25
C ASN A 430 -28.12 49.19 16.62
N PRO A 431 -28.08 50.38 16.03
CA PRO A 431 -26.85 50.98 15.49
C PRO A 431 -25.76 51.22 16.54
N ASP A 432 -24.52 51.38 16.07
CA ASP A 432 -23.36 51.91 16.82
C ASP A 432 -23.75 53.15 17.65
N GLY A 433 -23.43 53.15 18.95
CA GLY A 433 -23.84 54.20 19.88
C GLY A 433 -25.27 54.11 20.40
N THR A 434 -25.91 52.95 20.30
CA THR A 434 -27.17 52.63 20.98
C THR A 434 -27.19 51.17 21.41
N SER A 435 -27.28 50.91 22.73
CA SER A 435 -27.30 49.57 23.30
C SER A 435 -28.26 48.63 22.58
N SER A 436 -27.74 47.49 22.16
CA SER A 436 -28.53 46.33 21.75
C SER A 436 -28.96 45.51 22.96
N ARG A 437 -30.04 44.73 22.80
CA ARG A 437 -30.63 43.90 23.86
C ARG A 437 -30.60 42.44 23.44
N MET A 438 -30.28 41.55 24.38
CA MET A 438 -30.33 40.10 24.28
C MET A 438 -31.33 39.57 25.31
N GLN A 439 -32.40 38.90 24.87
CA GLN A 439 -33.46 38.40 25.75
C GLN A 439 -33.41 36.88 25.83
N MET A 440 -33.13 36.34 27.02
CA MET A 440 -32.89 34.92 27.26
C MET A 440 -34.06 34.29 28.02
N TYR A 441 -34.86 33.48 27.32
CA TYR A 441 -36.05 32.86 27.91
C TYR A 441 -35.75 31.53 28.61
N LEU A 442 -36.71 31.10 29.43
CA LEU A 442 -36.77 29.76 29.99
C LEU A 442 -37.33 28.77 28.95
N TRP A 443 -36.78 27.56 28.94
CA TRP A 443 -37.10 26.52 27.95
C TRP A 443 -37.89 25.39 28.61
N ILE A 444 -39.21 25.46 28.42
CA ILE A 444 -40.22 24.63 29.07
C ILE A 444 -41.00 23.84 28.01
N ARG A 445 -40.66 22.55 27.83
CA ARG A 445 -41.33 21.64 26.88
C ARG A 445 -41.86 20.38 27.55
N PRO A 446 -43.01 19.84 27.11
CA PRO A 446 -43.55 18.58 27.62
C PRO A 446 -42.54 17.43 27.53
N ASN A 447 -42.50 16.59 28.57
CA ASN A 447 -41.65 15.40 28.65
C ASN A 447 -40.14 15.67 28.51
N ARG A 448 -39.67 16.90 28.76
CA ARG A 448 -38.25 17.27 28.84
C ARG A 448 -37.98 17.96 30.18
N PRO A 449 -36.84 17.68 30.86
CA PRO A 449 -36.44 18.46 32.02
C PRO A 449 -36.18 19.90 31.58
N TYR A 450 -36.59 20.87 32.40
CA TYR A 450 -36.52 22.28 32.03
C TYR A 450 -35.08 22.77 31.81
N ARG A 451 -34.97 23.90 31.12
CA ARG A 451 -33.72 24.54 30.71
C ARG A 451 -33.83 26.06 30.77
N ASP A 452 -32.71 26.74 30.75
CA ASP A 452 -32.59 28.20 30.79
C ASP A 452 -31.61 28.61 29.69
N GLY A 453 -32.03 29.50 28.78
CA GLY A 453 -31.16 29.96 27.70
C GLY A 453 -29.94 30.72 28.21
N SER A 454 -30.03 31.34 29.39
CA SER A 454 -28.94 32.06 30.06
C SER A 454 -27.79 31.14 30.51
N MET A 455 -28.05 29.82 30.53
CA MET A 455 -27.09 28.76 30.84
C MET A 455 -26.61 28.02 29.58
N ASP A 456 -27.01 28.48 28.40
CA ASP A 456 -26.72 27.85 27.10
C ASP A 456 -25.81 28.77 26.29
N GLY A 457 -24.51 28.44 26.26
CA GLY A 457 -23.50 29.23 25.55
C GLY A 457 -23.74 29.29 24.05
N ASP A 458 -24.44 28.33 23.46
CA ASP A 458 -24.82 28.37 22.04
C ASP A 458 -25.85 29.46 21.79
N VAL A 459 -26.94 29.46 22.56
CA VAL A 459 -28.02 30.43 22.37
C VAL A 459 -27.47 31.86 22.57
N ILE A 460 -26.61 32.06 23.57
CA ILE A 460 -25.95 33.36 23.81
C ILE A 460 -25.03 33.75 22.64
N ALA A 461 -24.24 32.82 22.10
CA ALA A 461 -23.36 33.09 20.97
C ALA A 461 -24.13 33.36 19.67
N HIS A 462 -25.23 32.64 19.44
CA HIS A 462 -26.16 32.84 18.32
C HIS A 462 -26.79 34.25 18.38
N GLU A 463 -27.38 34.62 19.51
CA GLU A 463 -27.98 35.95 19.68
C GLU A 463 -26.93 37.06 19.57
N TYR A 464 -25.74 36.90 20.15
CA TYR A 464 -24.63 37.86 19.97
C TYR A 464 -24.23 38.01 18.49
N GLY A 465 -24.26 36.90 17.74
CA GLY A 465 -24.00 36.87 16.30
C GLY A 465 -24.98 37.68 15.45
N HIS A 466 -26.24 37.84 15.88
CA HIS A 466 -27.19 38.74 15.25
C HIS A 466 -26.74 40.20 15.40
N GLY A 467 -26.21 40.56 16.58
CA GLY A 467 -25.60 41.87 16.83
C GLY A 467 -24.39 42.13 15.92
N VAL A 468 -23.42 41.20 15.92
CA VAL A 468 -22.18 41.28 15.13
C VAL A 468 -22.47 41.48 13.65
N SER A 469 -23.30 40.61 13.07
CA SER A 469 -23.61 40.64 11.64
C SER A 469 -24.40 41.90 11.22
N ASN A 470 -25.26 42.44 12.10
CA ASN A 470 -25.94 43.72 11.83
C ASN A 470 -25.03 44.95 11.99
N ARG A 471 -24.02 44.91 12.88
CA ARG A 471 -23.04 45.98 13.05
C ARG A 471 -22.02 46.01 11.91
N LEU A 472 -21.52 44.85 11.48
CA LEU A 472 -20.48 44.74 10.45
C LEU A 472 -20.99 44.95 9.01
N ILE A 473 -22.23 44.55 8.69
CA ILE A 473 -22.76 44.68 7.32
C ILE A 473 -23.21 46.13 7.07
N PRO A 474 -22.69 46.83 6.03
CA PRO A 474 -22.93 48.26 5.86
C PRO A 474 -24.40 48.67 5.74
N GLY A 475 -24.95 49.28 6.79
CA GLY A 475 -26.36 49.70 6.86
C GLY A 475 -27.31 48.65 7.44
N GLY A 476 -26.79 47.56 8.00
CA GLY A 476 -27.54 46.52 8.70
C GLY A 476 -28.24 45.50 7.80
N MET A 477 -28.81 44.49 8.44
CA MET A 477 -29.68 43.51 7.83
C MET A 477 -31.14 43.77 8.18
N SER A 478 -32.06 43.07 7.51
CA SER A 478 -33.45 42.99 7.92
C SER A 478 -33.76 41.58 8.42
N ALA A 479 -34.53 41.47 9.50
CA ALA A 479 -35.12 40.22 9.99
C ALA A 479 -36.27 39.71 9.07
N ALA A 480 -36.07 39.82 7.75
CA ALA A 480 -37.03 39.42 6.74
C ALA A 480 -36.90 37.92 6.44
N THR A 481 -38.00 37.26 6.09
CA THR A 481 -38.07 35.82 5.77
C THR A 481 -37.55 35.50 4.37
N ASN A 482 -36.39 36.06 4.03
CA ASN A 482 -35.76 36.07 2.71
C ASN A 482 -34.26 35.70 2.83
N GLN A 483 -33.49 35.77 1.74
CA GLN A 483 -32.06 35.43 1.77
C GLN A 483 -31.24 36.27 2.79
N THR A 484 -31.63 37.51 3.09
CA THR A 484 -30.92 38.36 4.06
C THR A 484 -31.13 37.90 5.51
N GLY A 485 -32.38 37.68 5.94
CA GLY A 485 -32.61 37.18 7.31
C GLY A 485 -32.01 35.78 7.49
N SER A 486 -32.12 34.93 6.47
CA SER A 486 -31.50 33.60 6.45
C SER A 486 -29.97 33.64 6.59
N LEU A 487 -29.30 34.67 6.03
CA LEU A 487 -27.87 34.86 6.25
C LEU A 487 -27.54 35.20 7.71
N GLY A 488 -28.33 36.08 8.36
CA GLY A 488 -28.12 36.43 9.77
C GLY A 488 -28.23 35.22 10.70
N GLU A 489 -29.23 34.38 10.50
CA GLU A 489 -29.40 33.09 11.18
C GLU A 489 -28.18 32.17 11.01
N GLY A 490 -27.73 32.00 9.77
CA GLY A 490 -26.61 31.11 9.46
C GLY A 490 -25.26 31.64 9.95
N TRP A 491 -25.07 32.95 9.98
CA TRP A 491 -23.89 33.58 10.59
C TRP A 491 -23.89 33.48 12.10
N SER A 492 -25.05 33.60 12.74
CA SER A 492 -25.20 33.38 14.19
C SER A 492 -24.88 31.94 14.59
N ASP A 493 -25.38 30.95 13.86
CA ASP A 493 -25.00 29.54 14.07
C ASP A 493 -23.51 29.30 13.81
N ALA A 494 -22.93 29.92 12.77
CA ALA A 494 -21.48 29.82 12.52
C ALA A 494 -20.66 30.40 13.67
N ILE A 495 -21.04 31.57 14.20
CA ILE A 495 -20.41 32.20 15.37
C ILE A 495 -20.50 31.27 16.60
N SER A 496 -21.64 30.60 16.81
CA SER A 496 -21.85 29.60 17.86
C SER A 496 -20.88 28.41 17.74
N MET A 497 -20.95 27.69 16.62
CA MET A 497 -20.10 26.53 16.32
C MET A 497 -18.60 26.86 16.37
N PHE A 498 -18.23 28.08 15.99
CA PHE A 498 -16.82 28.50 15.99
C PHE A 498 -16.32 28.90 17.38
N ARG A 499 -17.20 29.39 18.27
CA ARG A 499 -16.84 29.67 19.66
C ARG A 499 -16.65 28.37 20.47
N TRP A 500 -17.55 27.41 20.31
CA TRP A 500 -17.56 26.18 21.13
C TRP A 500 -16.88 24.97 20.47
N ASN A 501 -16.65 25.02 19.15
CA ASN A 501 -16.09 23.96 18.33
C ASN A 501 -16.99 22.71 18.18
N ASP A 502 -18.28 22.82 18.48
CA ASP A 502 -19.28 21.81 18.15
C ASP A 502 -19.87 22.02 16.72
N ALA A 503 -20.59 21.01 16.23
CA ALA A 503 -21.40 21.02 15.01
C ALA A 503 -22.91 21.02 15.29
N VAL A 504 -23.30 20.86 16.56
CA VAL A 504 -24.67 20.99 17.04
C VAL A 504 -24.91 22.45 17.49
N VAL A 505 -26.17 22.86 17.60
CA VAL A 505 -26.56 24.15 18.18
C VAL A 505 -27.80 23.98 19.08
N GLY A 506 -27.69 24.28 20.37
CA GLY A 506 -28.81 24.32 21.33
C GLY A 506 -29.39 22.96 21.72
N GLU A 507 -28.58 21.92 21.69
CA GLU A 507 -28.77 20.61 22.33
C GLU A 507 -28.98 20.68 23.85
N TYR A 508 -28.44 21.65 24.59
CA TYR A 508 -28.80 21.84 26.00
C TYR A 508 -30.25 22.30 26.15
N VAL A 509 -30.65 23.45 25.61
CA VAL A 509 -32.05 23.93 25.69
C VAL A 509 -33.08 22.96 25.10
N THR A 510 -32.69 22.17 24.09
CA THR A 510 -33.58 21.15 23.50
C THR A 510 -33.47 19.77 24.14
N GLY A 511 -32.40 19.43 24.86
CA GLY A 511 -32.09 18.07 25.32
C GLY A 511 -31.84 17.08 24.17
N ASN A 512 -31.13 17.49 23.11
CA ASN A 512 -31.05 16.77 21.83
C ASN A 512 -29.64 16.78 21.19
N ALA A 513 -28.67 16.09 21.82
CA ALA A 513 -27.25 16.02 21.43
C ALA A 513 -26.94 15.29 20.10
N THR A 514 -27.84 15.34 19.11
CA THR A 514 -27.65 14.78 17.76
C THR A 514 -27.92 15.81 16.66
N ARG A 515 -28.60 16.92 16.98
CA ARG A 515 -28.89 18.04 16.07
C ARG A 515 -29.41 19.32 16.75
N GLY A 516 -29.51 19.33 18.08
CA GLY A 516 -29.99 20.46 18.86
C GLY A 516 -31.37 20.94 18.42
N ILE A 517 -31.45 22.22 18.08
CA ILE A 517 -32.67 22.87 17.57
C ILE A 517 -32.84 22.82 16.04
N ARG A 518 -31.76 22.52 15.28
CA ARG A 518 -31.73 22.54 13.81
C ARG A 518 -32.18 21.18 13.22
N ASN A 519 -32.23 21.05 11.90
CA ASN A 519 -32.74 19.84 11.24
C ASN A 519 -31.73 18.68 11.26
N SER A 520 -30.44 18.99 11.26
CA SER A 520 -29.29 18.08 11.41
C SER A 520 -28.16 18.79 12.16
N ALA A 521 -27.20 18.05 12.71
CA ALA A 521 -25.88 18.61 13.01
C ALA A 521 -25.17 19.05 11.71
N TYR A 522 -24.27 20.02 11.82
CA TYR A 522 -23.69 20.75 10.70
C TYR A 522 -22.57 20.02 9.96
N ASP A 523 -21.88 19.10 10.63
CA ASP A 523 -20.84 18.22 10.08
C ASP A 523 -21.38 17.19 9.07
N VAL A 524 -22.63 16.76 9.27
CA VAL A 524 -23.35 15.81 8.39
C VAL A 524 -24.56 16.44 7.69
N HIS A 525 -24.63 17.77 7.65
CA HIS A 525 -25.80 18.48 7.12
C HIS A 525 -25.95 18.29 5.61
N PRO A 526 -27.09 17.80 5.09
CA PRO A 526 -27.19 17.38 3.69
C PRO A 526 -27.64 18.48 2.73
N TRP A 527 -27.89 19.72 3.18
CA TRP A 527 -28.50 20.74 2.33
C TRP A 527 -27.51 21.56 1.48
N THR A 528 -27.92 21.82 0.24
CA THR A 528 -27.29 22.71 -0.75
C THR A 528 -28.17 23.94 -1.02
N TYR A 529 -27.68 24.87 -1.84
CA TYR A 529 -28.41 26.08 -2.25
C TYR A 529 -29.75 25.76 -2.93
N GLY A 530 -29.87 24.64 -3.66
CA GLY A 530 -31.12 24.14 -4.23
C GLY A 530 -32.19 23.71 -3.22
N ASN A 531 -31.86 23.58 -1.93
CA ASN A 531 -32.83 23.28 -0.87
C ASN A 531 -33.44 24.53 -0.19
N TYR A 532 -33.05 25.72 -0.66
CA TYR A 532 -33.63 27.00 -0.23
C TYR A 532 -35.13 27.07 -0.57
N SER A 533 -35.98 27.26 0.43
CA SER A 533 -37.43 27.22 0.26
C SER A 533 -38.09 28.58 0.48
N THR A 534 -38.85 29.04 -0.52
CA THR A 534 -39.73 30.21 -0.42
C THR A 534 -41.14 29.86 0.08
N SER A 535 -41.48 28.57 0.22
CA SER A 535 -42.79 28.12 0.74
C SER A 535 -42.81 27.96 2.26
N VAL A 536 -41.64 27.91 2.91
CA VAL A 536 -41.48 27.90 4.37
C VAL A 536 -41.05 29.29 4.82
N ASN A 537 -41.95 30.04 5.46
CA ASN A 537 -41.68 31.39 5.95
C ASN A 537 -40.91 31.36 7.28
N SER A 538 -39.67 30.83 7.25
CA SER A 538 -38.74 30.80 8.39
C SER A 538 -37.32 31.08 7.88
N PRO A 539 -36.65 32.14 8.36
CA PRO A 539 -35.26 32.44 7.97
C PRO A 539 -34.32 31.34 8.49
N HIS A 540 -34.46 30.90 9.76
CA HIS A 540 -33.66 29.83 10.38
C HIS A 540 -33.43 28.63 9.44
N ARG A 541 -34.52 28.09 8.85
CA ARG A 541 -34.46 26.89 8.00
C ARG A 541 -33.54 27.07 6.79
N ASN A 542 -33.61 28.24 6.15
CA ASN A 542 -32.79 28.51 5.00
C ASN A 542 -31.38 28.96 5.42
N GLY A 543 -31.21 29.49 6.63
CA GLY A 543 -29.92 29.82 7.24
C GLY A 543 -29.05 28.60 7.56
N GLU A 544 -29.65 27.44 7.84
CA GLU A 544 -28.94 26.16 7.99
C GLU A 544 -28.06 25.83 6.76
N ILE A 545 -28.46 26.26 5.55
CA ILE A 545 -27.65 26.10 4.32
C ILE A 545 -26.36 26.93 4.40
N TRP A 546 -26.45 28.15 4.93
CA TRP A 546 -25.31 29.06 5.06
C TRP A 546 -24.40 28.63 6.22
N ALA A 547 -24.96 28.28 7.38
CA ALA A 547 -24.20 27.74 8.51
C ALA A 547 -23.42 26.46 8.14
N ALA A 548 -24.05 25.52 7.43
CA ALA A 548 -23.37 24.33 6.90
C ALA A 548 -22.22 24.69 5.94
N THR A 549 -22.40 25.71 5.09
CA THR A 549 -21.32 26.21 4.22
C THR A 549 -20.17 26.81 5.02
N MET A 550 -20.45 27.57 6.09
CA MET A 550 -19.41 28.10 6.97
C MET A 550 -18.69 26.96 7.72
N TYR A 551 -19.39 25.88 8.09
CA TYR A 551 -18.80 24.68 8.71
C TYR A 551 -17.87 23.91 7.75
N ASP A 552 -18.20 23.81 6.47
CA ASP A 552 -17.31 23.25 5.44
C ASP A 552 -16.04 24.09 5.29
N ILE A 553 -16.16 25.42 5.24
CA ILE A 553 -15.00 26.33 5.18
C ILE A 553 -14.12 26.16 6.44
N ARG A 554 -14.73 26.05 7.63
CA ARG A 554 -14.01 25.70 8.89
C ARG A 554 -13.26 24.37 8.77
N THR A 555 -13.83 23.39 8.08
CA THR A 555 -13.21 22.07 7.91
C THR A 555 -11.98 22.14 7.00
N LEU A 556 -11.98 23.02 5.98
CA LEU A 556 -10.83 23.23 5.10
C LEU A 556 -9.77 24.19 5.65
N LEU A 557 -10.15 25.23 6.40
CA LEU A 557 -9.27 26.35 6.80
C LEU A 557 -8.99 26.46 8.30
N GLY A 558 -9.70 25.69 9.13
CA GLY A 558 -9.71 25.83 10.59
C GLY A 558 -10.56 27.02 11.09
N ILE A 559 -10.90 27.00 12.38
CA ILE A 559 -11.77 28.00 13.02
C ILE A 559 -11.26 29.43 12.85
N ASN A 560 -10.00 29.71 13.23
CA ASN A 560 -9.50 31.08 13.31
C ASN A 560 -9.49 31.77 11.94
N THR A 561 -9.02 31.08 10.90
CA THR A 561 -9.01 31.56 9.51
C THR A 561 -10.43 31.83 9.02
N THR A 562 -11.36 30.92 9.33
CA THR A 562 -12.75 31.01 8.89
C THR A 562 -13.50 32.13 9.60
N THR A 563 -13.30 32.28 10.92
CA THR A 563 -13.88 33.38 11.71
C THR A 563 -13.39 34.73 11.18
N GLN A 564 -12.08 34.87 10.95
CA GLN A 564 -11.50 36.10 10.40
C GLN A 564 -12.11 36.45 9.03
N VAL A 565 -12.06 35.52 8.05
CA VAL A 565 -12.53 35.80 6.68
C VAL A 565 -14.05 35.94 6.59
N MET A 566 -14.80 35.31 7.50
CA MET A 566 -16.25 35.48 7.64
C MET A 566 -16.60 36.91 8.12
N LEU A 567 -15.96 37.40 9.19
CA LEU A 567 -16.20 38.75 9.70
C LEU A 567 -15.69 39.84 8.74
N ASP A 568 -14.53 39.64 8.09
CA ASP A 568 -14.07 40.53 7.02
C ASP A 568 -15.00 40.49 5.81
N GLY A 569 -15.55 39.32 5.47
CA GLY A 569 -16.57 39.14 4.45
C GLY A 569 -17.84 39.94 4.73
N MET A 570 -18.31 39.98 5.99
CA MET A 570 -19.44 40.83 6.40
C MET A 570 -19.16 42.31 6.11
N ARG A 571 -17.97 42.81 6.48
CA ARG A 571 -17.55 44.22 6.30
C ARG A 571 -17.60 44.69 4.84
N VAL A 572 -17.41 43.78 3.87
CA VAL A 572 -17.40 44.09 2.43
C VAL A 572 -18.59 43.53 1.64
N THR A 573 -19.53 42.84 2.32
CA THR A 573 -20.73 42.27 1.70
C THR A 573 -21.64 43.36 1.14
N ALA A 574 -22.15 43.16 -0.09
CA ALA A 574 -22.98 44.16 -0.76
C ALA A 574 -24.34 44.36 -0.07
N ALA A 575 -24.62 45.60 0.33
CA ALA A 575 -25.69 45.97 1.25
C ALA A 575 -26.45 47.24 0.80
N PRO A 576 -27.67 47.50 1.31
CA PRO A 576 -28.43 46.71 2.28
C PRO A 576 -29.16 45.52 1.65
N ASN A 577 -29.43 44.49 2.46
CA ASN A 577 -30.08 43.23 2.08
C ASN A 577 -29.29 42.37 1.07
N PRO A 578 -28.17 41.75 1.50
CA PRO A 578 -27.44 40.78 0.70
C PRO A 578 -28.25 39.52 0.37
N THR A 579 -27.91 38.92 -0.76
CA THR A 579 -28.21 37.53 -1.13
C THR A 579 -27.07 36.60 -0.69
N PHE A 580 -27.28 35.29 -0.69
CA PHE A 580 -26.22 34.32 -0.34
C PHE A 580 -24.98 34.49 -1.22
N LEU A 581 -25.17 34.71 -2.52
CA LEU A 581 -24.05 34.93 -3.45
C LEU A 581 -23.36 36.29 -3.21
N ALA A 582 -24.07 37.33 -2.77
CA ALA A 582 -23.45 38.60 -2.39
C ALA A 582 -22.61 38.49 -1.10
N ALA A 583 -22.99 37.61 -0.18
CA ALA A 583 -22.21 37.28 1.02
C ALA A 583 -20.99 36.40 0.67
N ARG A 584 -21.16 35.41 -0.22
CA ARG A 584 -20.07 34.61 -0.80
C ARG A 584 -19.01 35.51 -1.45
N ASP A 585 -19.45 36.38 -2.35
CA ASP A 585 -18.57 37.30 -3.08
C ASP A 585 -17.89 38.29 -2.12
N GLY A 586 -18.54 38.64 -1.00
CA GLY A 586 -17.93 39.40 0.10
C GLY A 586 -16.78 38.63 0.79
N ILE A 587 -17.01 37.38 1.20
CA ILE A 587 -15.98 36.52 1.80
C ILE A 587 -14.80 36.27 0.84
N LEU A 588 -15.07 36.04 -0.44
CA LEU A 588 -14.04 35.90 -1.47
C LEU A 588 -13.26 37.21 -1.70
N ALA A 589 -13.93 38.37 -1.65
CA ALA A 589 -13.28 39.68 -1.75
C ALA A 589 -12.42 39.99 -0.50
N ALA A 590 -12.84 39.55 0.68
CA ALA A 590 -12.09 39.66 1.92
C ALA A 590 -10.78 38.85 1.88
N ASP A 591 -10.84 37.56 1.50
CA ASP A 591 -9.62 36.76 1.29
C ASP A 591 -8.71 37.40 0.24
N GLN A 592 -9.28 37.82 -0.90
CA GLN A 592 -8.53 38.45 -1.98
C GLN A 592 -7.82 39.75 -1.53
N ALA A 593 -8.41 40.51 -0.60
CA ALA A 593 -7.79 41.68 0.02
C ALA A 593 -6.71 41.32 1.06
N ALA A 594 -6.88 40.21 1.78
CA ALA A 594 -5.90 39.66 2.72
C ALA A 594 -4.71 38.94 2.02
N GLY A 595 -4.80 38.70 0.71
CA GLY A 595 -3.72 38.15 -0.12
C GLY A 595 -4.16 37.09 -1.14
N GLY A 596 -5.39 36.58 -1.03
CA GLY A 596 -5.93 35.51 -1.89
C GLY A 596 -5.45 34.12 -1.50
N ASN A 597 -5.04 33.90 -0.25
CA ASN A 597 -4.38 32.67 0.18
C ASN A 597 -5.35 31.49 0.37
N ASN A 598 -6.65 31.74 0.49
CA ASN A 598 -7.67 30.72 0.79
C ASN A 598 -8.69 30.55 -0.36
N ARG A 599 -8.58 31.35 -1.43
CA ARG A 599 -9.48 31.41 -2.59
C ARG A 599 -9.98 30.05 -3.07
N CYS A 600 -9.11 29.07 -3.28
CA CYS A 600 -9.54 27.76 -3.79
C CYS A 600 -10.32 26.93 -2.77
N ALA A 601 -9.91 26.90 -1.50
CA ALA A 601 -10.68 26.22 -0.45
C ALA A 601 -12.06 26.86 -0.26
N LEU A 602 -12.14 28.19 -0.29
CA LEU A 602 -13.42 28.93 -0.25
C LEU A 602 -14.31 28.54 -1.44
N TRP A 603 -13.79 28.56 -2.67
CA TRP A 603 -14.55 28.14 -3.85
C TRP A 603 -14.98 26.67 -3.78
N THR A 604 -14.14 25.78 -3.25
CA THR A 604 -14.48 24.35 -3.10
C THR A 604 -15.66 24.16 -2.15
N ALA A 605 -15.64 24.79 -0.97
CA ALA A 605 -16.76 24.72 -0.02
C ALA A 605 -18.04 25.38 -0.54
N PHE A 606 -17.94 26.56 -1.17
CA PHE A 606 -19.10 27.21 -1.77
C PHE A 606 -19.70 26.39 -2.92
N ALA A 607 -18.87 25.84 -3.82
CA ALA A 607 -19.31 24.98 -4.92
C ALA A 607 -19.94 23.68 -4.41
N GLY A 608 -19.32 23.00 -3.43
CA GLY A 608 -19.88 21.80 -2.79
C GLY A 608 -21.28 22.01 -2.19
N ARG A 609 -21.58 23.24 -1.76
CA ARG A 609 -22.90 23.67 -1.27
C ARG A 609 -23.83 24.23 -2.35
N GLY A 610 -23.49 24.12 -3.62
CA GLY A 610 -24.33 24.59 -4.74
C GLY A 610 -24.22 26.10 -5.01
N MET A 611 -23.19 26.78 -4.50
CA MET A 611 -22.89 28.20 -4.70
C MET A 611 -21.62 28.42 -5.54
N GLY A 612 -21.39 27.55 -6.53
CA GLY A 612 -20.29 27.61 -7.51
C GLY A 612 -20.34 28.82 -8.46
N THR A 613 -19.38 28.87 -9.40
CA THR A 613 -19.13 30.06 -10.24
C THR A 613 -20.36 30.55 -11.02
N ASP A 614 -21.22 29.65 -11.49
CA ASP A 614 -22.40 29.96 -12.32
C ASP A 614 -23.72 29.92 -11.53
N ALA A 615 -23.68 29.85 -10.19
CA ALA A 615 -24.87 29.86 -9.33
C ALA A 615 -25.66 31.18 -9.47
N VAL A 616 -26.99 31.11 -9.40
CA VAL A 616 -27.87 32.27 -9.62
C VAL A 616 -28.88 32.44 -8.49
N SER A 617 -28.79 33.57 -7.77
CA SER A 617 -29.65 33.85 -6.60
C SER A 617 -31.14 34.07 -6.93
N ASN A 618 -31.47 34.44 -8.17
CA ASN A 618 -32.81 34.80 -8.68
C ASN A 618 -33.56 35.94 -7.94
N GLY A 619 -33.00 36.47 -6.85
CA GLY A 619 -33.53 37.58 -6.05
C GLY A 619 -33.93 37.15 -4.64
N LEU A 620 -33.97 38.11 -3.71
CA LEU A 620 -34.11 37.86 -2.26
C LEU A 620 -35.25 36.90 -1.85
N HIS A 621 -36.38 36.93 -2.56
CA HIS A 621 -37.58 36.14 -2.29
C HIS A 621 -37.84 35.05 -3.35
N ALA A 622 -36.83 34.68 -4.15
CA ALA A 622 -36.90 33.64 -5.17
C ALA A 622 -36.19 32.35 -4.72
N VAL A 623 -36.53 31.24 -5.36
CA VAL A 623 -35.72 30.01 -5.28
C VAL A 623 -34.49 30.20 -6.17
N PRO A 624 -33.27 29.99 -5.67
CA PRO A 624 -32.04 30.13 -6.45
C PRO A 624 -31.88 28.98 -7.45
N THR A 625 -30.85 29.07 -8.27
CA THR A 625 -30.32 27.99 -9.11
C THR A 625 -28.94 27.67 -8.60
N GLU A 626 -28.73 26.41 -8.22
CA GLU A 626 -27.44 25.93 -7.72
C GLU A 626 -26.48 25.58 -8.85
N ASP A 627 -25.19 25.66 -8.53
CA ASP A 627 -24.08 25.25 -9.39
C ASP A 627 -22.95 24.70 -8.50
N PHE A 628 -22.26 23.68 -9.00
CA PHE A 628 -21.16 22.99 -8.32
C PHE A 628 -19.81 23.24 -9.00
N THR A 629 -19.74 24.20 -9.93
CA THR A 629 -18.51 24.52 -10.68
C THR A 629 -17.51 25.28 -9.80
N VAL A 630 -16.33 24.71 -9.64
CA VAL A 630 -15.13 25.32 -9.06
C VAL A 630 -14.31 25.99 -10.17
N PRO A 631 -13.67 27.16 -9.94
CA PRO A 631 -12.82 27.78 -10.95
C PRO A 631 -11.71 26.83 -11.46
N ALA A 632 -11.49 26.79 -12.77
CA ALA A 632 -10.55 25.87 -13.40
C ALA A 632 -9.09 26.08 -12.95
N GLU A 633 -8.72 27.25 -12.45
CA GLU A 633 -7.42 27.50 -11.83
C GLU A 633 -7.23 26.81 -10.47
N CYS A 634 -8.31 26.37 -9.81
CA CYS A 634 -8.26 25.69 -8.51
C CYS A 634 -8.23 24.16 -8.63
N LEU A 635 -8.84 23.59 -9.67
CA LEU A 635 -8.88 22.14 -9.89
C LEU A 635 -7.48 21.57 -10.17
N PRO A 636 -7.17 20.34 -9.70
CA PRO A 636 -5.96 19.64 -10.10
C PRO A 636 -5.97 19.29 -11.60
N THR A 637 -4.83 18.84 -12.10
CA THR A 637 -4.68 18.22 -13.42
C THR A 637 -4.11 16.82 -13.22
N ALA A 638 -4.87 15.81 -13.66
CA ALA A 638 -4.36 14.45 -13.77
C ALA A 638 -3.52 14.32 -15.07
N ASP A 639 -2.47 13.51 -15.00
CA ASP A 639 -1.67 13.05 -16.14
C ASP A 639 -1.38 11.57 -15.86
N ALA A 640 -2.01 10.67 -16.62
CA ALA A 640 -1.88 9.23 -16.47
C ALA A 640 -0.62 8.67 -17.15
N GLY A 641 0.19 9.52 -17.80
CA GLY A 641 1.42 9.15 -18.47
C GLY A 641 1.23 8.25 -19.69
N GLY A 642 2.29 7.52 -20.06
CA GLY A 642 2.27 6.54 -21.15
C GLY A 642 2.18 7.14 -22.57
N PRO A 643 1.58 6.42 -23.54
CA PRO A 643 1.06 5.06 -23.42
C PRO A 643 2.15 4.05 -23.05
N TYR A 644 1.74 2.94 -22.42
CA TYR A 644 2.61 1.88 -21.93
C TYR A 644 2.58 0.65 -22.84
N GLU A 645 3.68 -0.09 -22.90
CA GLU A 645 3.82 -1.32 -23.69
C GLU A 645 4.64 -2.33 -22.88
N THR A 646 4.15 -3.57 -22.78
CA THR A 646 4.81 -4.67 -22.04
C THR A 646 4.48 -6.01 -22.71
N PRO A 647 5.33 -7.05 -22.64
CA PRO A 647 4.93 -8.40 -23.03
C PRO A 647 4.02 -9.06 -21.98
N GLU A 648 3.28 -10.09 -22.39
CA GLU A 648 2.57 -10.99 -21.46
C GLU A 648 3.51 -11.52 -20.36
N GLY A 649 2.94 -11.85 -19.20
CA GLY A 649 3.68 -12.26 -18.00
C GLY A 649 4.44 -11.14 -17.27
N THR A 650 4.68 -9.99 -17.92
CA THR A 650 5.56 -8.93 -17.41
C THR A 650 4.79 -7.69 -16.96
N ASP A 651 4.73 -7.47 -15.65
CA ASP A 651 4.10 -6.29 -15.05
C ASP A 651 4.75 -4.98 -15.50
N VAL A 652 3.95 -3.90 -15.58
CA VAL A 652 4.43 -2.55 -15.90
C VAL A 652 4.11 -1.58 -14.76
N THR A 653 5.08 -0.72 -14.42
CA THR A 653 4.85 0.38 -13.47
C THR A 653 4.29 1.59 -14.22
N LEU A 654 3.12 2.06 -13.80
CA LEU A 654 2.50 3.28 -14.32
C LEU A 654 3.14 4.52 -13.66
N ASP A 655 2.93 5.70 -14.21
CA ASP A 655 3.56 6.93 -13.73
C ASP A 655 2.62 8.15 -13.86
N GLY A 656 1.90 8.43 -12.78
CA GLY A 656 1.05 9.61 -12.65
C GLY A 656 1.80 10.88 -12.26
N SER A 657 3.14 10.89 -12.19
CA SER A 657 3.92 12.00 -11.61
C SER A 657 3.94 13.30 -12.44
N GLY A 658 3.37 13.29 -13.65
CA GLY A 658 3.04 14.51 -14.40
C GLY A 658 1.89 15.33 -13.78
N SER A 659 1.08 14.69 -12.93
CA SER A 659 -0.10 15.30 -12.30
C SER A 659 0.27 16.49 -11.40
N ALA A 660 -0.56 17.53 -11.42
CA ALA A 660 -0.27 18.82 -10.78
C ALA A 660 -1.46 19.38 -10.01
N LYS A 661 -1.18 20.17 -8.96
CA LYS A 661 -2.20 21.02 -8.34
C LYS A 661 -2.68 22.12 -9.29
N GLY A 662 -3.84 22.70 -9.00
CA GLY A 662 -4.39 23.82 -9.76
C GLY A 662 -3.42 25.00 -9.90
N THR A 663 -3.55 25.74 -10.99
CA THR A 663 -2.63 26.83 -11.36
C THR A 663 -2.71 28.08 -10.47
N ASP A 664 -3.76 28.22 -9.65
CA ASP A 664 -3.86 29.25 -8.62
C ASP A 664 -2.87 28.98 -7.46
N PRO A 665 -2.19 30.01 -6.92
CA PRO A 665 -1.28 29.83 -5.78
C PRO A 665 -1.93 29.11 -4.59
N SER A 666 -3.21 29.38 -4.31
CA SER A 666 -3.98 28.84 -3.17
C SER A 666 -4.51 27.41 -3.37
N SER A 667 -4.37 26.79 -4.55
CA SER A 667 -4.89 25.43 -4.80
C SER A 667 -4.26 24.38 -3.87
N GLY A 668 -5.04 23.33 -3.54
CA GLY A 668 -4.60 22.28 -2.62
C GLY A 668 -3.42 21.50 -3.20
N ALA A 669 -2.48 21.06 -2.36
CA ALA A 669 -1.49 20.09 -2.82
C ALA A 669 -2.18 18.77 -3.19
N ILE A 670 -1.63 17.98 -4.13
CA ILE A 670 -2.20 16.66 -4.42
C ILE A 670 -2.12 15.77 -3.18
N ALA A 671 -3.24 15.16 -2.81
CA ALA A 671 -3.41 14.33 -1.62
C ALA A 671 -3.66 12.85 -1.97
N GLY A 672 -4.35 12.57 -3.09
CA GLY A 672 -4.71 11.22 -3.55
C GLY A 672 -4.38 10.98 -5.02
N TYR A 673 -4.07 9.72 -5.33
CA TYR A 673 -3.93 9.15 -6.66
C TYR A 673 -4.63 7.79 -6.61
N GLU A 674 -5.65 7.61 -7.43
CA GLU A 674 -6.63 6.51 -7.39
C GLU A 674 -6.81 6.04 -8.84
N TRP A 675 -6.66 4.74 -9.13
CA TRP A 675 -6.56 4.21 -10.49
C TRP A 675 -7.69 3.21 -10.80
N ASP A 676 -8.10 3.23 -12.07
CA ASP A 676 -9.13 2.39 -12.69
C ASP A 676 -8.43 1.49 -13.73
N PHE A 677 -8.28 0.19 -13.47
CA PHE A 677 -7.52 -0.75 -14.30
C PHE A 677 -8.39 -1.58 -15.26
N ASP A 678 -9.71 -1.70 -14.99
CA ASP A 678 -10.65 -2.45 -15.85
C ASP A 678 -11.57 -1.56 -16.72
N ASN A 679 -11.58 -0.24 -16.45
CA ASN A 679 -12.36 0.80 -17.11
C ASN A 679 -13.88 0.68 -16.84
N ASP A 680 -14.31 0.30 -15.63
CA ASP A 680 -15.73 0.41 -15.21
C ASP A 680 -16.13 1.84 -14.76
N GLY A 681 -15.15 2.69 -14.42
CA GLY A 681 -15.34 4.07 -13.96
C GLY A 681 -15.25 4.28 -12.45
N GLN A 682 -14.98 3.23 -11.68
CA GLN A 682 -14.54 3.27 -10.28
C GLN A 682 -13.00 3.25 -10.24
N TYR A 683 -12.41 3.93 -9.25
CA TYR A 683 -10.96 4.14 -9.16
C TYR A 683 -10.38 3.43 -7.93
N ASP A 684 -10.76 2.17 -7.70
CA ASP A 684 -10.43 1.38 -6.50
C ASP A 684 -9.46 0.20 -6.73
N ASP A 685 -8.96 -0.03 -7.96
CA ASP A 685 -7.98 -1.08 -8.25
C ASP A 685 -6.61 -0.82 -7.60
N ALA A 686 -6.10 0.40 -7.70
CA ALA A 686 -4.77 0.76 -7.20
C ALA A 686 -4.67 2.22 -6.74
N THR A 687 -3.68 2.50 -5.88
CA THR A 687 -3.44 3.86 -5.34
C THR A 687 -1.96 4.25 -5.36
N GLY A 688 -1.72 5.56 -5.38
CA GLY A 688 -0.37 6.15 -5.36
C GLY A 688 0.13 6.60 -6.73
N VAL A 689 1.28 7.30 -6.74
CA VAL A 689 1.82 7.97 -7.94
C VAL A 689 2.27 6.98 -9.03
N SER A 690 2.77 5.81 -8.63
CA SER A 690 3.37 4.84 -9.54
C SER A 690 3.00 3.40 -9.15
N PRO A 691 1.75 2.97 -9.36
CA PRO A 691 1.32 1.60 -9.08
C PRO A 691 1.90 0.62 -10.10
N THR A 692 1.85 -0.67 -9.76
CA THR A 692 2.12 -1.77 -10.70
C THR A 692 0.80 -2.23 -11.32
N PHE A 693 0.76 -2.32 -12.64
CA PHE A 693 -0.31 -2.97 -13.41
C PHE A 693 0.12 -4.40 -13.75
N ASP A 694 -0.69 -5.39 -13.37
CA ASP A 694 -0.39 -6.82 -13.49
C ASP A 694 -1.47 -7.63 -14.22
N LEU A 695 -2.45 -6.97 -14.86
CA LEU A 695 -3.45 -7.61 -15.73
C LEU A 695 -2.87 -7.98 -17.11
N VAL A 696 -1.68 -8.61 -17.09
CA VAL A 696 -0.79 -8.91 -18.22
C VAL A 696 -0.81 -10.38 -18.66
N GLY A 697 -1.73 -11.19 -18.11
CA GLY A 697 -1.89 -12.61 -18.47
C GLY A 697 -2.60 -12.87 -19.80
N ILE A 698 -2.96 -11.83 -20.56
CA ILE A 698 -3.45 -11.93 -21.94
C ILE A 698 -3.21 -10.60 -22.67
N HIS A 699 -2.74 -10.70 -23.91
CA HIS A 699 -2.43 -9.58 -24.80
C HIS A 699 -3.66 -8.71 -25.12
N GLY A 700 -3.39 -7.52 -25.66
CA GLY A 700 -4.40 -6.55 -26.08
C GLY A 700 -4.11 -5.15 -25.55
N VAL A 701 -5.03 -4.22 -25.80
CA VAL A 701 -4.95 -2.85 -25.28
C VAL A 701 -6.00 -2.69 -24.18
N ARG A 702 -5.56 -2.33 -22.97
CA ARG A 702 -6.45 -1.87 -21.90
C ARG A 702 -6.36 -0.35 -21.81
N THR A 703 -7.50 0.32 -21.62
CA THR A 703 -7.55 1.71 -21.18
C THR A 703 -7.44 1.71 -19.67
N ILE A 704 -6.63 2.61 -19.11
CA ILE A 704 -6.42 2.74 -17.67
C ILE A 704 -6.74 4.18 -17.27
N GLY A 705 -7.63 4.35 -16.29
CA GLY A 705 -7.98 5.65 -15.72
C GLY A 705 -7.10 6.01 -14.51
N LEU A 706 -6.85 7.32 -14.35
CA LEU A 706 -6.29 7.90 -13.15
C LEU A 706 -7.20 9.04 -12.66
N GLN A 707 -7.61 8.99 -11.39
CA GLN A 707 -8.20 10.09 -10.65
C GLN A 707 -7.17 10.67 -9.68
N VAL A 708 -7.07 12.00 -9.68
CA VAL A 708 -6.16 12.76 -8.82
C VAL A 708 -6.98 13.70 -7.94
N THR A 709 -6.77 13.59 -6.64
CA THR A 709 -7.57 14.29 -5.61
C THR A 709 -6.68 15.28 -4.86
N ASP A 710 -7.07 16.56 -4.78
CA ASP A 710 -6.33 17.59 -4.05
C ASP A 710 -6.67 17.63 -2.55
N ALA A 711 -5.89 18.39 -1.77
CA ALA A 711 -6.05 18.54 -0.32
C ALA A 711 -7.34 19.25 0.14
N PHE A 712 -8.19 19.70 -0.79
CA PHE A 712 -9.53 20.23 -0.50
C PHE A 712 -10.65 19.30 -1.01
N GLY A 713 -10.31 18.18 -1.66
CA GLY A 713 -11.26 17.23 -2.24
C GLY A 713 -11.68 17.55 -3.68
N ASN A 714 -11.02 18.49 -4.37
CA ASN A 714 -11.22 18.68 -5.81
C ASN A 714 -10.58 17.52 -6.56
N THR A 715 -11.27 16.96 -7.55
CA THR A 715 -10.77 15.83 -8.35
C THR A 715 -10.61 16.21 -9.82
N ALA A 716 -9.69 15.51 -10.49
CA ALA A 716 -9.53 15.52 -11.94
C ALA A 716 -9.21 14.11 -12.43
N THR A 717 -9.58 13.78 -13.67
CA THR A 717 -9.35 12.46 -14.27
C THR A 717 -8.62 12.57 -15.61
N ASP A 718 -7.76 11.59 -15.87
CA ASP A 718 -7.09 11.37 -17.16
C ASP A 718 -7.06 9.86 -17.47
N SER A 719 -6.74 9.48 -18.71
CA SER A 719 -6.73 8.08 -19.15
C SER A 719 -5.58 7.77 -20.11
N THR A 720 -4.83 6.72 -19.82
CA THR A 720 -3.76 6.18 -20.65
C THR A 720 -4.13 4.81 -21.22
N THR A 721 -3.22 4.16 -21.94
CA THR A 721 -3.38 2.76 -22.38
C THR A 721 -2.16 1.93 -22.04
N VAL A 722 -2.40 0.66 -21.65
CA VAL A 722 -1.37 -0.38 -21.58
C VAL A 722 -1.60 -1.34 -22.75
N THR A 723 -0.58 -1.50 -23.59
CA THR A 723 -0.54 -2.50 -24.66
C THR A 723 0.24 -3.71 -24.17
N VAL A 724 -0.47 -4.79 -23.87
CA VAL A 724 0.12 -6.10 -23.57
C VAL A 724 0.37 -6.82 -24.90
N THR A 725 1.60 -7.20 -25.17
CA THR A 725 2.03 -7.82 -26.44
C THR A 725 2.24 -9.33 -26.27
N ASN A 726 1.81 -10.10 -27.28
CA ASN A 726 1.82 -11.56 -27.23
C ASN A 726 3.25 -12.09 -27.09
N VAL A 727 3.48 -13.01 -26.15
CA VAL A 727 4.69 -13.82 -26.09
C VAL A 727 4.41 -15.14 -26.81
N ALA A 728 5.42 -15.74 -27.45
CA ALA A 728 5.24 -17.05 -28.08
C ALA A 728 5.50 -18.18 -27.06
N PRO A 729 4.78 -19.31 -27.14
CA PRO A 729 4.93 -20.40 -26.19
C PRO A 729 6.34 -20.97 -26.26
N SER A 730 6.83 -21.43 -25.12
CA SER A 730 8.02 -22.28 -25.05
C SER A 730 7.62 -23.74 -25.04
N VAL A 731 8.41 -24.61 -25.67
CA VAL A 731 8.21 -26.06 -25.67
C VAL A 731 9.46 -26.72 -25.09
N SER A 732 9.26 -27.77 -24.30
CA SER A 732 10.33 -28.61 -23.78
C SER A 732 9.94 -30.08 -23.90
N ILE A 733 10.86 -30.90 -24.41
CA ILE A 733 10.70 -32.36 -24.55
C ILE A 733 11.76 -33.02 -23.68
N ASN A 734 11.36 -34.02 -22.89
CA ASN A 734 12.29 -34.83 -22.11
C ASN A 734 13.10 -35.75 -23.03
N ALA A 735 14.36 -36.01 -22.68
CA ALA A 735 15.23 -36.89 -23.45
C ALA A 735 14.62 -38.30 -23.61
N ILE A 736 14.40 -38.69 -24.86
CA ILE A 736 13.88 -40.01 -25.23
C ILE A 736 14.96 -41.07 -25.01
N ALA A 737 14.56 -42.22 -24.45
CA ALA A 737 15.44 -43.38 -24.33
C ALA A 737 15.39 -44.21 -25.63
N PRO A 738 16.52 -44.73 -26.13
CA PRO A 738 16.51 -45.67 -27.24
C PRO A 738 15.72 -46.94 -26.90
N ILE A 739 15.08 -47.50 -27.91
CA ILE A 739 14.32 -48.75 -27.86
C ILE A 739 14.70 -49.65 -29.05
N ASP A 740 14.30 -50.91 -28.99
CA ASP A 740 14.27 -51.81 -30.14
C ASP A 740 12.89 -51.66 -30.83
N GLU A 741 12.75 -52.01 -32.11
CA GLU A 741 11.48 -51.85 -32.85
C GLU A 741 10.36 -52.78 -32.40
N GLY A 742 9.11 -52.43 -32.78
CA GLY A 742 7.90 -52.91 -32.09
C GLY A 742 7.80 -52.43 -30.63
N GLY A 743 8.85 -51.80 -30.11
CA GLY A 743 8.92 -51.22 -28.77
C GLY A 743 8.11 -49.94 -28.64
N THR A 744 7.79 -49.59 -27.38
CA THR A 744 6.98 -48.42 -27.05
C THR A 744 7.80 -47.41 -26.25
N VAL A 745 7.81 -46.17 -26.73
CA VAL A 745 8.42 -45.00 -26.08
C VAL A 745 7.35 -44.19 -25.34
N THR A 746 7.71 -43.59 -24.20
CA THR A 746 6.90 -42.54 -23.56
C THR A 746 7.54 -41.18 -23.85
N VAL A 747 6.95 -40.38 -24.75
CA VAL A 747 7.36 -38.99 -24.99
C VAL A 747 6.65 -38.09 -23.96
N SER A 748 7.41 -37.27 -23.24
CA SER A 748 6.86 -36.39 -22.20
C SER A 748 7.56 -35.03 -22.20
N GLY A 749 6.89 -34.01 -21.68
CA GLY A 749 7.40 -32.64 -21.72
C GLY A 749 6.37 -31.61 -21.24
N VAL A 750 6.68 -30.34 -21.46
CA VAL A 750 5.84 -29.20 -21.07
C VAL A 750 5.86 -28.14 -22.17
N VAL A 751 4.68 -27.68 -22.58
CA VAL A 751 4.50 -26.38 -23.26
C VAL A 751 4.18 -25.33 -22.19
N SER A 752 4.82 -24.17 -22.24
CA SER A 752 4.71 -23.13 -21.20
C SER A 752 4.67 -21.73 -21.81
N ASP A 753 3.71 -20.90 -21.44
CA ASP A 753 3.44 -19.59 -22.03
C ASP A 753 3.07 -18.51 -20.99
N PRO A 754 3.67 -17.30 -21.02
CA PRO A 754 3.38 -16.25 -20.03
C PRO A 754 1.97 -15.63 -20.12
N GLY A 755 1.21 -15.89 -21.19
CA GLY A 755 -0.18 -15.50 -21.37
C GLY A 755 -1.15 -16.39 -20.58
N TRP A 756 -0.99 -16.46 -19.25
CA TRP A 756 -1.65 -17.45 -18.38
C TRP A 756 -3.20 -17.42 -18.33
N LEU A 757 -3.86 -16.49 -19.01
CA LEU A 757 -5.32 -16.43 -19.19
C LEU A 757 -5.79 -16.88 -20.58
N THR A 758 -4.88 -17.42 -21.39
CA THR A 758 -5.13 -18.00 -22.72
C THR A 758 -5.02 -19.52 -22.65
N ASP A 759 -6.00 -20.24 -23.18
CA ASP A 759 -5.97 -21.70 -23.24
C ASP A 759 -4.84 -22.18 -24.19
N LEU A 760 -4.04 -23.17 -23.75
CA LEU A 760 -2.95 -23.73 -24.53
C LEU A 760 -3.38 -24.95 -25.35
N SER A 761 -2.78 -25.12 -26.53
CA SER A 761 -2.91 -26.34 -27.31
C SER A 761 -1.58 -26.79 -27.92
N ALA A 762 -1.47 -28.05 -28.28
CA ALA A 762 -0.26 -28.62 -28.86
C ALA A 762 -0.56 -29.72 -29.88
N THR A 763 0.40 -29.96 -30.76
CA THR A 763 0.46 -31.14 -31.63
C THR A 763 1.80 -31.85 -31.49
N ILE A 764 1.80 -33.18 -31.58
CA ILE A 764 3.00 -34.01 -31.67
C ILE A 764 3.05 -34.70 -33.03
N ASP A 765 4.15 -34.57 -33.74
CA ASP A 765 4.49 -35.41 -34.88
C ASP A 765 5.56 -36.42 -34.42
N PHE A 766 5.35 -37.69 -34.73
CA PHE A 766 6.30 -38.75 -34.38
C PHE A 766 7.28 -39.04 -35.54
N ASP A 767 7.17 -38.34 -36.67
CA ASP A 767 8.03 -38.51 -37.86
C ASP A 767 7.98 -39.95 -38.46
N ASP A 768 6.93 -40.70 -38.09
CA ASP A 768 6.55 -42.03 -38.59
C ASP A 768 5.74 -41.97 -39.90
N GLY A 769 5.44 -40.77 -40.40
CA GLY A 769 4.60 -40.56 -41.58
C GLY A 769 3.09 -40.54 -41.33
N GLN A 770 2.60 -40.77 -40.10
CA GLN A 770 1.21 -40.48 -39.74
C GLN A 770 0.95 -38.96 -39.64
N GLY A 771 1.99 -38.20 -39.28
CA GLY A 771 1.98 -36.74 -39.23
C GLY A 771 1.34 -36.16 -37.96
N ALA A 772 1.52 -34.86 -37.76
CA ALA A 772 1.15 -34.12 -36.55
C ALA A 772 -0.28 -34.42 -36.02
N GLN A 773 -0.33 -35.02 -34.83
CA GLN A 773 -1.52 -35.43 -34.09
C GLN A 773 -1.81 -34.44 -32.95
N ALA A 774 -3.06 -34.33 -32.50
CA ALA A 774 -3.42 -33.45 -31.38
C ALA A 774 -2.86 -33.99 -30.05
N LEU A 775 -2.06 -33.19 -29.34
CA LEU A 775 -1.37 -33.59 -28.11
C LEU A 775 -2.20 -33.17 -26.88
N THR A 776 -2.67 -34.14 -26.11
CA THR A 776 -3.40 -33.92 -24.85
C THR A 776 -2.49 -33.99 -23.63
N GLY A 777 -2.70 -33.10 -22.66
CA GLY A 777 -1.96 -33.09 -21.40
C GLY A 777 -2.81 -32.61 -20.22
N VAL A 778 -2.15 -32.27 -19.11
CA VAL A 778 -2.74 -31.53 -17.98
C VAL A 778 -2.41 -30.06 -18.16
N GLU A 779 -3.45 -29.23 -18.20
CA GLU A 779 -3.36 -27.78 -18.36
C GLU A 779 -3.51 -27.06 -17.01
N GLU A 780 -2.58 -26.16 -16.68
CA GLU A 780 -2.61 -25.31 -15.49
C GLU A 780 -2.41 -23.83 -15.87
N ASN A 781 -3.51 -23.08 -15.94
CA ASN A 781 -3.54 -21.68 -16.38
C ASN A 781 -3.42 -20.73 -15.17
N ASN A 782 -2.21 -20.70 -14.58
CA ASN A 782 -1.89 -20.00 -13.33
C ASN A 782 -0.66 -19.10 -13.49
N ARG A 783 -0.74 -17.83 -13.06
CA ARG A 783 0.42 -16.92 -13.02
C ARG A 783 1.62 -17.57 -12.29
N PRO A 784 2.86 -17.58 -12.85
CA PRO A 784 3.35 -16.78 -13.98
C PRO A 784 2.94 -17.23 -15.38
N ASP A 785 2.77 -18.53 -15.64
CA ASP A 785 2.71 -19.10 -16.99
C ASP A 785 1.56 -20.12 -17.08
N ALA A 786 0.79 -20.09 -18.18
CA ALA A 786 -0.01 -21.26 -18.56
C ALA A 786 0.93 -22.41 -18.90
N THR A 787 0.61 -23.63 -18.44
CA THR A 787 1.42 -24.81 -18.74
C THR A 787 0.56 -25.99 -19.20
N LEU A 788 0.97 -26.66 -20.26
CA LEU A 788 0.40 -27.91 -20.75
C LEU A 788 1.46 -29.02 -20.60
N THR A 789 1.36 -29.78 -19.52
CA THR A 789 2.26 -30.92 -19.22
C THR A 789 1.73 -32.18 -19.89
N PHE A 790 2.53 -32.80 -20.76
CA PHE A 790 2.12 -33.97 -21.54
C PHE A 790 2.99 -35.21 -21.26
N SER A 791 2.39 -36.38 -21.45
CA SER A 791 3.04 -37.68 -21.45
C SER A 791 2.21 -38.62 -22.32
N VAL A 792 2.77 -39.08 -23.43
CA VAL A 792 2.10 -39.90 -24.45
C VAL A 792 2.98 -41.10 -24.82
N ASP A 793 2.37 -42.27 -24.88
CA ASP A 793 3.03 -43.49 -25.32
C ASP A 793 2.85 -43.66 -26.84
N HIS A 794 3.91 -44.03 -27.54
CA HIS A 794 3.92 -44.29 -28.99
C HIS A 794 4.76 -45.54 -29.29
N THR A 795 4.36 -46.30 -30.29
CA THR A 795 5.02 -47.57 -30.67
C THR A 795 5.54 -47.41 -32.09
N TYR A 796 6.87 -47.48 -32.26
CA TYR A 796 7.48 -47.47 -33.59
C TYR A 796 7.48 -48.89 -34.16
N GLY A 797 7.03 -49.03 -35.39
CA GLY A 797 6.95 -50.32 -36.07
C GLY A 797 8.21 -50.70 -36.87
N ASP A 798 9.20 -49.82 -36.95
CA ASP A 798 10.37 -49.86 -37.84
C ASP A 798 11.53 -49.10 -37.17
N ASN A 799 12.76 -49.32 -37.62
CA ASN A 799 14.00 -48.81 -37.06
C ASN A 799 14.22 -47.30 -37.28
N GLY A 800 15.29 -46.80 -36.67
CA GLY A 800 16.02 -45.66 -37.22
C GLY A 800 16.13 -44.48 -36.27
N THR A 801 15.89 -43.28 -36.80
CA THR A 801 15.92 -42.04 -36.00
C THR A 801 14.80 -41.13 -36.44
N PHE A 802 13.84 -40.93 -35.55
CA PHE A 802 12.61 -40.19 -35.75
C PHE A 802 12.70 -38.83 -35.03
N GLU A 803 12.56 -37.73 -35.77
CA GLU A 803 12.61 -36.37 -35.21
C GLU A 803 11.24 -36.01 -34.61
N VAL A 804 11.01 -36.41 -33.35
CA VAL A 804 9.73 -36.16 -32.68
C VAL A 804 9.53 -34.66 -32.46
N ALA A 805 8.59 -34.07 -33.17
CA ALA A 805 8.35 -32.64 -33.18
C ALA A 805 7.11 -32.28 -32.37
N VAL A 806 7.29 -31.55 -31.26
CA VAL A 806 6.16 -31.00 -30.48
C VAL A 806 6.01 -29.53 -30.82
N THR A 807 4.84 -29.15 -31.34
CA THR A 807 4.47 -27.75 -31.59
C THR A 807 3.44 -27.31 -30.57
N GLY A 808 3.79 -26.32 -29.75
CA GLY A 808 2.87 -25.62 -28.86
C GLY A 808 2.29 -24.39 -29.55
N PHE A 809 1.01 -24.09 -29.26
CA PHE A 809 0.26 -22.98 -29.84
C PHE A 809 -0.38 -22.14 -28.73
N ASP A 810 -0.20 -20.83 -28.81
CA ASP A 810 -1.05 -19.84 -28.16
C ASP A 810 -2.18 -19.42 -29.13
N SER A 811 -2.96 -18.40 -28.78
CA SER A 811 -4.08 -17.90 -29.60
C SER A 811 -3.68 -17.19 -30.91
N LEU A 812 -2.42 -16.77 -31.04
CA LEU A 812 -1.85 -16.01 -32.16
C LEU A 812 -0.59 -16.64 -32.78
N THR A 813 0.25 -17.33 -31.99
CA THR A 813 1.55 -17.85 -32.45
C THR A 813 1.81 -19.31 -32.06
N SER A 814 2.95 -19.86 -32.49
CA SER A 814 3.34 -21.24 -32.22
C SER A 814 4.84 -21.46 -32.25
N THR A 815 5.33 -22.38 -31.44
CA THR A 815 6.75 -22.77 -31.35
C THR A 815 6.88 -24.28 -31.45
N THR A 816 7.86 -24.74 -32.21
CA THR A 816 8.19 -26.17 -32.36
C THR A 816 9.56 -26.44 -31.75
N GLU A 817 9.65 -27.49 -30.93
CA GLU A 817 10.90 -28.10 -30.45
C GLU A 817 10.96 -29.55 -30.95
N THR A 818 12.15 -30.11 -31.15
CA THR A 818 12.32 -31.50 -31.63
C THR A 818 13.20 -32.34 -30.70
N ALA A 819 12.99 -33.66 -30.69
CA ALA A 819 13.82 -34.62 -29.96
C ALA A 819 13.93 -35.95 -30.72
N ASP A 820 15.16 -36.47 -30.86
CA ASP A 820 15.41 -37.75 -31.54
C ASP A 820 14.87 -38.94 -30.72
N ALA A 821 13.95 -39.72 -31.30
CA ALA A 821 13.71 -41.10 -30.89
C ALA A 821 14.59 -42.03 -31.73
N VAL A 822 15.40 -42.85 -31.08
CA VAL A 822 16.29 -43.81 -31.74
C VAL A 822 15.74 -45.22 -31.54
N VAL A 823 15.48 -45.91 -32.65
CA VAL A 823 14.94 -47.27 -32.68
C VAL A 823 15.96 -48.19 -33.35
N ALA A 824 16.19 -49.37 -32.79
CA ALA A 824 17.15 -50.35 -33.32
C ALA A 824 16.45 -51.53 -34.01
N ASN A 825 17.01 -51.93 -35.16
CA ASN A 825 16.71 -53.18 -35.86
C ASN A 825 16.99 -54.40 -34.95
N VAL A 826 16.17 -55.43 -35.12
CA VAL A 826 16.23 -56.74 -34.48
C VAL A 826 16.03 -57.82 -35.55
N ASP A 827 17.14 -58.27 -36.14
CA ASP A 827 17.23 -59.33 -37.17
C ASP A 827 16.04 -60.33 -37.17
N PRO A 828 15.34 -60.55 -38.31
CA PRO A 828 14.28 -61.55 -38.42
C PRO A 828 14.77 -62.95 -38.06
N THR A 829 13.88 -63.84 -37.62
CA THR A 829 14.22 -65.26 -37.45
C THR A 829 14.00 -66.05 -38.74
N ALA A 830 14.79 -67.11 -38.96
CA ALA A 830 14.58 -68.09 -40.02
C ALA A 830 14.58 -69.51 -39.45
N THR A 831 13.57 -70.33 -39.77
CA THR A 831 13.51 -71.73 -39.32
C THR A 831 12.81 -72.62 -40.34
N ILE A 832 13.52 -73.62 -40.85
CA ILE A 832 12.98 -74.64 -41.76
C ILE A 832 12.08 -75.61 -40.98
N ASP A 833 10.89 -75.90 -41.52
CA ASP A 833 10.04 -76.96 -40.97
C ASP A 833 10.60 -78.35 -41.32
N LYS A 834 11.33 -78.92 -40.36
CA LYS A 834 11.95 -80.25 -40.44
C LYS A 834 11.01 -81.39 -40.04
N SER A 835 9.70 -81.14 -39.86
CA SER A 835 8.73 -82.17 -39.45
C SER A 835 8.45 -83.24 -40.51
N GLY A 836 8.85 -83.01 -41.76
CA GLY A 836 8.77 -83.98 -42.87
C GLY A 836 9.94 -84.98 -42.98
N GLU A 837 11.04 -84.77 -42.25
CA GLU A 837 12.26 -85.56 -42.42
C GLU A 837 12.09 -87.03 -41.99
N GLN A 838 12.77 -87.93 -42.72
CA GLN A 838 12.86 -89.35 -42.38
C GLN A 838 14.05 -89.59 -41.44
N VAL A 839 13.81 -90.29 -40.33
CA VAL A 839 14.85 -90.60 -39.33
C VAL A 839 15.30 -92.06 -39.43
N TYR A 840 16.59 -92.29 -39.68
CA TYR A 840 17.24 -93.60 -39.70
C TYR A 840 18.45 -93.62 -38.74
N ASP A 841 18.43 -94.54 -37.77
CA ASP A 841 19.36 -94.65 -36.63
C ASP A 841 19.74 -93.32 -35.92
N GLY A 842 18.81 -92.36 -35.90
CA GLY A 842 18.99 -91.05 -35.28
C GLY A 842 19.61 -89.97 -36.19
N VAL A 843 19.95 -90.30 -37.43
CA VAL A 843 20.24 -89.33 -38.50
C VAL A 843 18.91 -88.96 -39.17
N SER A 844 18.73 -87.67 -39.49
CA SER A 844 17.50 -87.12 -40.07
C SER A 844 17.80 -86.45 -41.40
N ALA A 845 16.97 -86.71 -42.42
CA ALA A 845 17.04 -86.08 -43.73
C ALA A 845 15.70 -86.24 -44.49
N ASN A 846 15.39 -85.33 -45.41
CA ASN A 846 14.31 -85.57 -46.37
C ASN A 846 14.80 -86.55 -47.45
N VAL A 847 14.14 -87.69 -47.61
CA VAL A 847 14.50 -88.72 -48.61
C VAL A 847 13.40 -88.84 -49.66
N LEU A 848 13.74 -88.59 -50.92
CA LEU A 848 12.82 -88.56 -52.08
C LEU A 848 13.47 -89.18 -53.33
N GLU A 849 12.67 -89.49 -54.36
CA GLU A 849 13.16 -89.95 -55.67
C GLU A 849 13.58 -88.79 -56.60
N ALA A 850 14.47 -89.06 -57.54
CA ALA A 850 14.82 -88.14 -58.62
C ALA A 850 13.61 -87.84 -59.52
N GLY A 851 13.15 -86.59 -59.50
CA GLY A 851 11.91 -86.12 -60.13
C GLY A 851 10.68 -86.08 -59.21
N GLU A 852 10.82 -86.33 -57.91
CA GLU A 852 9.80 -86.07 -56.89
C GLU A 852 9.88 -84.61 -56.39
N ASP A 853 8.73 -84.01 -56.08
CA ASP A 853 8.63 -82.61 -55.63
C ASP A 853 8.88 -82.51 -54.10
N LEU A 854 9.93 -81.80 -53.68
CA LEU A 854 10.16 -81.38 -52.29
C LEU A 854 9.52 -80.00 -52.07
N THR A 855 8.51 -79.90 -51.21
CA THR A 855 8.05 -78.61 -50.65
C THR A 855 8.70 -78.38 -49.30
N LEU A 856 9.29 -77.20 -49.08
CA LEU A 856 10.01 -76.87 -47.85
C LEU A 856 9.47 -75.58 -47.21
N PRO A 857 8.60 -75.67 -46.18
CA PRO A 857 8.13 -74.51 -45.44
C PRO A 857 9.25 -73.89 -44.59
N VAL A 858 9.26 -72.56 -44.55
CA VAL A 858 10.15 -71.75 -43.72
C VAL A 858 9.28 -70.79 -42.91
N ASN A 859 9.53 -70.75 -41.61
CA ASN A 859 8.85 -69.86 -40.67
C ASN A 859 9.80 -68.72 -40.31
N ALA A 860 9.27 -67.50 -40.29
CA ALA A 860 9.98 -66.31 -39.88
C ALA A 860 9.13 -65.47 -38.92
N THR A 861 9.78 -64.91 -37.91
CA THR A 861 9.17 -63.93 -37.00
C THR A 861 10.05 -62.70 -36.89
N ASP A 862 9.42 -61.54 -36.85
CA ASP A 862 10.10 -60.25 -36.80
C ASP A 862 9.28 -59.29 -35.92
N PRO A 863 9.88 -58.55 -34.96
CA PRO A 863 9.15 -57.57 -34.14
C PRO A 863 8.76 -56.30 -34.89
N GLY A 864 9.42 -56.00 -36.02
CA GLY A 864 9.19 -54.86 -36.89
C GLY A 864 8.03 -55.06 -37.87
N SER A 865 7.99 -54.20 -38.88
CA SER A 865 6.92 -54.05 -39.85
C SER A 865 7.46 -54.17 -41.27
N ASP A 866 8.33 -55.17 -41.47
CA ASP A 866 9.29 -55.25 -42.58
C ASP A 866 8.94 -56.31 -43.65
N ASP A 867 9.32 -56.03 -44.90
CA ASP A 867 8.96 -56.81 -46.09
C ASP A 867 9.83 -58.07 -46.26
N LEU A 868 9.70 -59.03 -45.34
CA LEU A 868 10.52 -60.25 -45.30
C LEU A 868 10.67 -60.97 -46.67
N ILE A 869 11.92 -61.05 -47.13
CA ILE A 869 12.39 -61.73 -48.34
C ILE A 869 12.92 -63.11 -47.96
N PHE A 870 12.14 -64.15 -48.26
CA PHE A 870 12.53 -65.54 -48.06
C PHE A 870 13.30 -66.04 -49.29
N THR A 871 14.47 -66.66 -49.10
CA THR A 871 15.27 -67.26 -50.18
C THR A 871 15.64 -68.70 -49.85
N TRP A 872 15.28 -69.62 -50.74
CA TRP A 872 15.65 -71.03 -50.71
C TRP A 872 16.85 -71.27 -51.63
N LEU A 873 17.92 -71.85 -51.10
CA LEU A 873 19.14 -72.21 -51.81
C LEU A 873 19.20 -73.73 -51.92
N TRP A 874 18.80 -74.29 -53.06
CA TRP A 874 18.49 -75.73 -53.18
C TRP A 874 19.70 -76.69 -53.20
N GLY A 875 20.93 -76.16 -53.10
CA GLY A 875 22.17 -76.95 -53.07
C GLY A 875 22.66 -77.46 -54.43
N ASP A 876 21.78 -77.55 -55.44
CA ASP A 876 22.14 -77.95 -56.82
C ASP A 876 22.66 -76.80 -57.70
N GLY A 877 22.65 -75.57 -57.16
CA GLY A 877 23.00 -74.34 -57.87
C GLY A 877 21.80 -73.52 -58.36
N THR A 878 20.58 -73.94 -58.07
CA THR A 878 19.35 -73.16 -58.22
C THR A 878 18.89 -72.53 -56.90
N SER A 879 17.98 -71.56 -57.00
CA SER A 879 17.42 -70.84 -55.85
C SER A 879 16.08 -70.20 -56.21
N ASP A 880 15.16 -70.17 -55.26
CA ASP A 880 13.88 -69.44 -55.36
C ASP A 880 13.79 -68.36 -54.27
N THR A 881 13.02 -67.31 -54.54
CA THR A 881 12.83 -66.16 -53.63
C THR A 881 11.38 -65.70 -53.68
N GLU A 882 10.77 -65.46 -52.51
CA GLU A 882 9.43 -64.88 -52.37
C GLU A 882 9.43 -63.80 -51.27
N THR A 883 8.66 -62.72 -51.45
CA THR A 883 8.61 -61.59 -50.52
C THR A 883 7.24 -61.49 -49.87
N SER A 884 7.19 -61.55 -48.54
CA SER A 884 5.97 -61.32 -47.76
C SER A 884 5.85 -59.84 -47.42
N LEU A 885 5.06 -59.11 -48.21
CA LEU A 885 4.86 -57.67 -48.01
C LEU A 885 4.02 -57.36 -46.76
N VAL A 886 4.27 -56.21 -46.15
CA VAL A 886 3.57 -55.66 -44.98
C VAL A 886 2.34 -54.88 -45.41
N ASN A 887 2.49 -54.02 -46.41
CA ASN A 887 1.44 -53.16 -46.95
C ASN A 887 1.11 -53.45 -48.44
N PRO A 888 0.79 -54.72 -48.81
CA PRO A 888 0.62 -55.14 -50.20
C PRO A 888 -0.49 -54.36 -50.94
N PRO A 889 -0.27 -53.94 -52.21
CA PRO A 889 0.81 -54.34 -53.10
C PRO A 889 1.98 -53.33 -53.15
N LEU A 890 2.13 -52.48 -52.14
CA LEU A 890 3.30 -51.61 -51.99
C LEU A 890 4.33 -52.31 -51.12
N THR A 891 5.59 -51.90 -51.23
CA THR A 891 6.58 -52.17 -50.19
C THR A 891 6.36 -51.23 -49.02
N ASP A 892 6.92 -51.55 -47.87
CA ASP A 892 7.01 -50.59 -46.78
C ASP A 892 7.96 -49.43 -47.11
N PRO A 893 7.79 -48.25 -46.49
CA PRO A 893 8.82 -47.23 -46.41
C PRO A 893 9.68 -47.46 -45.16
N ALA A 894 10.99 -47.20 -45.24
CA ALA A 894 11.95 -47.21 -44.13
C ALA A 894 11.77 -46.04 -43.11
N LYS A 895 10.50 -45.79 -42.77
CA LYS A 895 9.90 -45.19 -41.57
C LYS A 895 8.43 -45.62 -41.58
N SER A 896 8.12 -46.81 -41.10
CA SER A 896 6.76 -47.39 -41.20
C SER A 896 5.73 -46.57 -40.40
N PRO A 897 4.63 -46.11 -41.02
CA PRO A 897 3.47 -45.54 -40.32
C PRO A 897 2.58 -46.63 -39.70
N SER A 898 3.02 -47.89 -39.72
CA SER A 898 2.27 -49.05 -39.27
C SER A 898 3.06 -49.82 -38.20
N VAL A 899 2.36 -50.58 -37.36
CA VAL A 899 2.96 -51.48 -36.37
C VAL A 899 2.41 -52.86 -36.66
N GLN A 900 3.15 -53.66 -37.42
CA GLN A 900 2.70 -54.94 -37.96
C GLN A 900 3.75 -56.08 -37.80
N PRO A 901 4.11 -56.45 -36.55
CA PRO A 901 4.98 -57.61 -36.24
C PRO A 901 4.70 -58.82 -37.12
N ARG A 902 5.77 -59.40 -37.69
CA ARG A 902 5.71 -60.48 -38.67
C ARG A 902 5.70 -61.84 -37.94
N ASP A 903 4.80 -62.71 -38.37
CA ASP A 903 4.76 -64.14 -38.03
C ASP A 903 4.25 -64.85 -39.30
N VAL A 904 5.20 -65.32 -40.11
CA VAL A 904 4.98 -65.67 -41.53
C VAL A 904 5.58 -67.04 -41.83
N THR A 905 4.77 -67.94 -42.38
CA THR A 905 5.23 -69.17 -43.04
C THR A 905 5.06 -69.02 -44.55
N LEU A 906 6.15 -69.16 -45.31
CA LEU A 906 6.12 -69.37 -46.76
C LEU A 906 6.66 -70.76 -47.12
N GLU A 907 6.32 -71.28 -48.29
CA GLU A 907 6.79 -72.58 -48.77
C GLU A 907 7.16 -72.53 -50.26
N ALA A 908 8.33 -73.06 -50.61
CA ALA A 908 8.76 -73.22 -51.99
C ALA A 908 8.90 -74.71 -52.35
N THR A 909 8.72 -75.04 -53.64
CA THR A 909 8.72 -76.42 -54.15
C THR A 909 9.77 -76.60 -55.24
N HIS A 910 10.66 -77.58 -55.07
CA HIS A 910 11.73 -77.91 -56.03
C HIS A 910 11.82 -79.42 -56.29
N ALA A 911 12.30 -79.80 -57.47
CA ALA A 911 12.42 -81.20 -57.90
C ALA A 911 13.81 -81.49 -58.47
N TYR A 912 14.55 -82.35 -57.76
CA TYR A 912 15.92 -82.71 -58.11
C TYR A 912 15.98 -83.70 -59.27
N VAL A 913 16.74 -83.38 -60.31
CA VAL A 913 16.87 -84.21 -61.53
C VAL A 913 17.93 -85.31 -61.37
N ASP A 914 19.02 -85.02 -60.66
CA ASP A 914 20.11 -85.96 -60.39
C ASP A 914 20.03 -86.45 -58.94
N ALA A 915 20.18 -87.77 -58.77
CA ALA A 915 20.18 -88.43 -57.48
C ALA A 915 21.51 -88.23 -56.75
N CYS A 916 21.51 -87.46 -55.66
CA CYS A 916 22.67 -87.09 -54.85
C CYS A 916 22.27 -86.68 -53.41
N LEU A 917 23.28 -86.36 -52.59
CA LEU A 917 23.13 -85.67 -51.31
C LEU A 917 23.21 -84.15 -51.55
N TYR A 918 22.24 -83.40 -51.02
CA TYR A 918 22.16 -81.94 -51.12
C TYR A 918 21.99 -81.30 -49.72
N GLU A 919 22.56 -80.12 -49.55
CA GLU A 919 22.34 -79.24 -48.39
C GLU A 919 21.51 -78.05 -48.87
N VAL A 920 20.31 -77.86 -48.29
CA VAL A 920 19.43 -76.73 -48.61
C VAL A 920 19.59 -75.68 -47.52
N GLY A 921 19.84 -74.44 -47.93
CA GLY A 921 19.73 -73.28 -47.05
C GLY A 921 18.39 -72.57 -47.24
N ALA A 922 17.84 -72.04 -46.15
CA ALA A 922 16.79 -71.04 -46.19
C ALA A 922 17.30 -69.79 -45.46
N GLY A 923 17.34 -68.66 -46.16
CA GLY A 923 17.61 -67.35 -45.57
C GLY A 923 16.35 -66.51 -45.54
N VAL A 924 16.23 -65.65 -44.54
CA VAL A 924 15.24 -64.57 -44.48
C VAL A 924 16.02 -63.27 -44.30
N GLU A 925 15.84 -62.34 -45.23
CA GLU A 925 16.32 -60.97 -45.17
C GLU A 925 15.09 -60.06 -44.97
N ASP A 926 15.20 -59.01 -44.17
CA ASP A 926 14.25 -57.89 -44.12
C ASP A 926 14.54 -56.90 -45.28
N ASP A 927 13.92 -55.71 -45.28
CA ASP A 927 14.24 -54.65 -46.25
C ASP A 927 15.07 -53.47 -45.70
N ASP A 928 15.43 -53.50 -44.40
CA ASP A 928 16.25 -52.49 -43.72
C ASP A 928 17.72 -52.92 -43.48
N GLY A 929 18.00 -54.23 -43.37
CA GLY A 929 19.33 -54.84 -43.57
C GLY A 929 19.79 -55.94 -42.60
N GLY A 930 18.91 -56.49 -41.77
CA GLY A 930 19.14 -57.68 -40.94
C GLY A 930 18.88 -59.01 -41.70
N SER A 931 19.25 -60.14 -41.08
CA SER A 931 19.07 -61.46 -41.68
C SER A 931 19.32 -62.64 -40.74
N ASP A 932 18.59 -63.75 -40.92
CA ASP A 932 18.88 -65.06 -40.31
C ASP A 932 18.78 -66.21 -41.35
N SER A 933 19.34 -67.37 -41.02
CA SER A 933 19.32 -68.54 -41.91
C SER A 933 19.42 -69.89 -41.19
N ASP A 934 18.73 -70.88 -41.74
CA ASP A 934 18.75 -72.28 -41.30
C ASP A 934 19.09 -73.21 -42.47
N THR A 935 19.55 -74.44 -42.19
CA THR A 935 19.89 -75.44 -43.22
C THR A 935 19.27 -76.81 -42.94
N ALA A 936 18.98 -77.58 -44.00
CA ALA A 936 18.42 -78.92 -43.93
C ALA A 936 19.09 -79.87 -44.95
N THR A 937 19.13 -81.17 -44.63
CA THR A 937 19.79 -82.19 -45.47
C THR A 937 18.76 -82.94 -46.31
N ILE A 938 19.01 -83.00 -47.62
CA ILE A 938 18.12 -83.63 -48.60
C ILE A 938 18.86 -84.77 -49.32
N ILE A 939 18.20 -85.90 -49.48
CA ILE A 939 18.74 -87.10 -50.13
C ILE A 939 17.81 -87.51 -51.26
N VAL A 940 18.35 -87.49 -52.46
CA VAL A 940 17.62 -87.81 -53.69
C VAL A 940 18.15 -89.14 -54.19
N THR A 941 17.34 -90.18 -54.13
CA THR A 941 17.67 -91.50 -54.71
C THR A 941 17.29 -91.53 -56.19
N GLY A 942 17.80 -92.51 -56.93
CA GLY A 942 17.42 -92.75 -58.32
C GLY A 942 15.97 -93.24 -58.47
N ASN A 943 15.66 -93.84 -59.61
CA ASN A 943 14.32 -94.38 -59.91
C ASN A 943 14.38 -95.72 -60.67
N ALA A 944 15.40 -96.54 -60.38
CA ALA A 944 15.58 -97.85 -61.03
C ALA A 944 14.60 -98.91 -60.50
N GLU A 945 13.77 -99.47 -61.39
CA GLU A 945 12.74 -100.47 -61.02
C GLU A 945 13.27 -101.87 -60.67
N GLN A 946 14.57 -102.17 -60.82
CA GLN A 946 15.07 -103.55 -60.76
C GLN A 946 16.43 -103.69 -60.05
N ALA A 947 16.46 -104.55 -59.03
CA ALA A 947 17.65 -104.85 -58.24
C ALA A 947 18.85 -105.36 -59.05
N ARG A 948 20.04 -105.01 -58.55
CA ARG A 948 21.34 -105.27 -59.15
C ARG A 948 22.27 -105.93 -58.13
N GLY A 949 22.66 -107.17 -58.40
CA GLY A 949 23.64 -107.86 -57.59
C GLY A 949 25.03 -107.23 -57.68
N HIS A 950 25.83 -107.36 -56.61
CA HIS A 950 27.21 -106.86 -56.49
C HIS A 950 28.08 -106.99 -57.76
N GLY A 951 27.97 -108.09 -58.51
CA GLY A 951 28.76 -108.30 -59.74
C GLY A 951 28.38 -107.40 -60.92
N TRP A 952 27.15 -106.85 -60.95
CA TRP A 952 26.74 -105.79 -61.88
C TRP A 952 27.24 -104.43 -61.41
N TRP A 953 27.03 -104.10 -60.14
CA TRP A 953 27.53 -102.86 -59.52
C TRP A 953 29.05 -102.74 -59.66
N HIS A 954 29.80 -103.80 -59.38
CA HIS A 954 31.24 -103.86 -59.63
C HIS A 954 31.59 -103.40 -61.04
N GLY A 955 30.81 -103.83 -62.05
CA GLY A 955 30.94 -103.43 -63.45
C GLY A 955 30.86 -101.92 -63.66
N GLN A 956 29.94 -101.23 -62.99
CA GLN A 956 29.74 -99.78 -63.09
C GLN A 956 30.91 -98.98 -62.51
N TYR A 957 31.54 -99.46 -61.43
CA TYR A 957 32.67 -98.73 -60.84
C TYR A 957 33.96 -98.85 -61.67
N ARG A 958 34.08 -99.86 -62.55
CA ARG A 958 35.32 -100.15 -63.30
C ARG A 958 35.85 -99.01 -64.15
N THR A 959 37.18 -98.91 -64.20
CA THR A 959 37.94 -97.96 -65.03
C THR A 959 37.88 -98.15 -66.56
N GLN A 960 37.14 -99.14 -67.08
CA GLN A 960 37.04 -99.39 -68.54
C GLN A 960 35.58 -99.62 -68.99
N PRO A 961 35.05 -98.80 -69.94
CA PRO A 961 33.66 -98.85 -70.39
C PRO A 961 33.31 -100.10 -71.21
N PRO A 962 32.01 -100.42 -71.39
CA PRO A 962 30.84 -99.62 -71.02
C PRO A 962 30.45 -99.71 -69.54
N ASN A 963 30.06 -98.54 -69.01
CA ASN A 963 29.39 -98.36 -67.74
C ASN A 963 28.11 -97.56 -68.08
N ASP A 964 27.01 -97.82 -67.37
CA ASP A 964 25.69 -97.23 -67.66
C ASP A 964 25.49 -95.88 -66.96
N TYR A 965 26.13 -95.67 -65.81
CA TYR A 965 26.12 -94.41 -65.05
C TYR A 965 27.41 -93.60 -65.19
N SER A 966 27.31 -92.28 -64.97
CA SER A 966 28.47 -91.37 -65.03
C SER A 966 29.39 -91.55 -63.81
N PRO A 967 30.70 -91.21 -63.92
CA PRO A 967 31.59 -91.14 -62.75
C PRO A 967 31.04 -90.31 -61.60
N GLU A 968 30.29 -89.25 -61.92
CA GLU A 968 29.71 -88.28 -60.99
C GLU A 968 28.48 -88.86 -60.28
N THR A 969 27.52 -89.43 -61.01
CA THR A 969 26.36 -90.19 -60.47
C THR A 969 26.83 -91.32 -59.56
N LEU A 970 27.88 -92.05 -59.97
CA LEU A 970 28.45 -93.13 -59.16
C LEU A 970 29.16 -92.65 -57.90
N GLN A 971 29.58 -91.38 -57.82
CA GLN A 971 30.07 -90.79 -56.58
C GLN A 971 28.90 -90.38 -55.67
N CYS A 972 27.89 -89.69 -56.20
CA CYS A 972 26.65 -89.40 -55.48
C CYS A 972 26.03 -90.65 -54.84
N TYR A 973 26.02 -91.79 -55.55
CA TYR A 973 25.52 -93.06 -55.00
C TYR A 973 26.38 -93.63 -53.87
N LEU A 974 27.69 -93.37 -53.86
CA LEU A 974 28.56 -93.70 -52.72
C LEU A 974 28.31 -92.74 -51.55
N ASP A 975 28.08 -91.45 -51.82
CA ASP A 975 27.85 -90.44 -50.78
C ASP A 975 26.51 -90.69 -50.06
N ILE A 976 25.45 -91.06 -50.80
CA ILE A 976 24.17 -91.54 -50.23
C ILE A 976 24.37 -92.84 -49.44
N ALA A 977 25.14 -93.80 -49.96
CA ALA A 977 25.42 -95.06 -49.29
C ALA A 977 26.22 -94.89 -47.99
N VAL A 978 27.10 -93.89 -47.92
CA VAL A 978 27.88 -93.51 -46.73
C VAL A 978 27.00 -92.83 -45.69
N PHE A 979 26.08 -91.94 -46.11
CA PHE A 979 25.28 -91.12 -45.19
C PHE A 979 24.50 -91.93 -44.13
N PHE A 980 23.97 -93.09 -44.52
CA PHE A 980 23.18 -93.97 -43.64
C PHE A 980 23.89 -95.27 -43.21
N SER A 981 25.07 -95.61 -43.75
CA SER A 981 25.72 -96.89 -43.42
C SER A 981 26.49 -96.82 -42.09
N LEU A 982 26.23 -97.80 -41.22
CA LEU A 982 27.03 -98.02 -40.02
C LEU A 982 28.39 -98.67 -40.34
N VAL A 983 28.58 -99.20 -41.55
CA VAL A 983 29.79 -99.91 -42.00
C VAL A 983 30.70 -99.00 -42.85
N PHE A 984 30.13 -98.05 -43.57
CA PHE A 984 30.84 -97.10 -44.45
C PHE A 984 30.75 -95.68 -43.89
N ASN A 985 31.35 -95.47 -42.71
CA ASN A 985 31.29 -94.19 -41.99
C ASN A 985 32.47 -93.23 -42.30
N ASP A 986 33.29 -93.55 -43.30
CA ASP A 986 34.26 -92.66 -43.96
C ASP A 986 33.81 -92.49 -45.43
N PRO A 987 33.95 -91.30 -46.06
CA PRO A 987 33.60 -91.09 -47.47
C PRO A 987 34.33 -92.07 -48.41
N LEU A 988 33.57 -92.81 -49.21
CA LEU A 988 34.10 -93.76 -50.18
C LEU A 988 34.34 -93.08 -51.52
N ASP A 989 35.52 -93.24 -52.10
CA ASP A 989 35.77 -92.87 -53.50
C ASP A 989 35.39 -94.00 -54.47
N ARG A 990 35.27 -93.67 -55.75
CA ARG A 990 34.96 -94.62 -56.82
C ARG A 990 35.90 -95.85 -56.87
N ALA A 991 37.17 -95.72 -56.52
CA ALA A 991 38.12 -96.82 -56.49
C ALA A 991 37.92 -97.72 -55.27
N ASP A 992 37.51 -97.15 -54.13
CA ASP A 992 37.03 -97.92 -52.98
C ASP A 992 35.72 -98.66 -53.29
N GLY A 993 34.82 -98.06 -54.06
CA GLY A 993 33.66 -98.74 -54.66
C GLY A 993 34.05 -99.96 -55.51
N GLU A 994 34.93 -99.80 -56.51
CA GLU A 994 35.43 -100.93 -57.32
C GLU A 994 36.11 -102.00 -56.44
N ARG A 995 36.86 -101.58 -55.41
CA ARG A 995 37.58 -102.46 -54.47
C ARG A 995 36.66 -103.28 -53.56
N ILE A 996 35.59 -102.69 -53.03
CA ILE A 996 34.64 -103.36 -52.13
C ILE A 996 33.75 -104.33 -52.91
N LEU A 997 33.31 -103.95 -54.11
CA LEU A 997 32.44 -104.76 -54.97
C LEU A 997 33.16 -105.93 -55.67
N GLN A 998 34.48 -106.07 -55.51
CA GLN A 998 35.31 -107.13 -56.09
C GLN A 998 35.87 -108.10 -55.03
N ALA A 999 35.07 -108.53 -54.05
CA ALA A 999 35.58 -109.38 -52.98
C ALA A 999 36.01 -110.77 -53.53
N PRO A 1000 37.27 -111.21 -53.32
CA PRO A 1000 37.69 -112.53 -53.75
C PRO A 1000 36.84 -113.62 -53.08
N ALA A 1001 36.42 -114.65 -53.83
CA ALA A 1001 35.60 -115.79 -53.34
C ALA A 1001 36.26 -116.69 -52.26
N LYS A 1002 37.32 -116.20 -51.59
CA LYS A 1002 37.99 -116.77 -50.41
C LYS A 1002 38.37 -115.70 -49.37
N ALA A 1003 37.83 -114.48 -49.48
CA ALA A 1003 38.04 -113.39 -48.54
C ALA A 1003 37.33 -113.68 -47.19
N PRO A 1004 37.65 -112.97 -46.09
CA PRO A 1004 36.92 -113.07 -44.84
C PRO A 1004 35.41 -112.80 -45.01
N GLU A 1005 34.57 -113.36 -44.12
CA GLU A 1005 33.11 -113.17 -44.19
C GLU A 1005 32.71 -111.69 -44.09
N THR A 1006 33.48 -110.86 -43.37
CA THR A 1006 33.29 -109.40 -43.31
C THR A 1006 33.50 -108.73 -44.67
N VAL A 1007 34.59 -109.02 -45.38
CA VAL A 1007 34.85 -108.43 -46.71
C VAL A 1007 33.80 -108.88 -47.73
N GLN A 1008 33.29 -110.11 -47.62
CA GLN A 1008 32.17 -110.58 -48.43
C GLN A 1008 30.81 -110.03 -47.97
N PHE A 1009 30.69 -109.56 -46.73
CA PHE A 1009 29.53 -108.82 -46.24
C PHE A 1009 29.54 -107.40 -46.82
N ASP A 1010 30.68 -106.71 -46.73
CA ASP A 1010 30.83 -105.32 -47.18
C ASP A 1010 30.51 -105.18 -48.68
N GLU A 1011 30.94 -106.15 -49.49
CA GLU A 1011 30.55 -106.29 -50.92
C GLU A 1011 29.03 -106.33 -51.16
N LYS A 1012 28.28 -106.95 -50.24
CA LYS A 1012 26.82 -107.13 -50.35
C LYS A 1012 26.05 -105.98 -49.71
N ALA A 1013 26.57 -105.39 -48.62
CA ALA A 1013 26.03 -104.20 -47.99
C ALA A 1013 26.21 -102.97 -48.87
N LEU A 1014 27.38 -102.76 -49.47
CA LEU A 1014 27.57 -101.67 -50.43
C LEU A 1014 26.67 -101.86 -51.66
N ALA A 1015 26.58 -103.08 -52.20
CA ALA A 1015 25.64 -103.35 -53.28
C ALA A 1015 24.18 -103.09 -52.86
N ALA A 1016 23.78 -103.37 -51.62
CA ALA A 1016 22.43 -103.09 -51.12
C ALA A 1016 22.18 -101.57 -50.99
N TRP A 1017 23.10 -100.82 -50.39
CA TRP A 1017 23.02 -99.36 -50.32
C TRP A 1017 23.06 -98.68 -51.70
N LEU A 1018 23.82 -99.23 -52.66
CA LEU A 1018 23.80 -98.73 -54.03
C LEU A 1018 22.45 -98.99 -54.72
N ASN A 1019 21.74 -100.07 -54.40
CA ASN A 1019 20.36 -100.25 -54.87
C ASN A 1019 19.38 -99.27 -54.20
N PHE A 1020 19.62 -98.87 -52.94
CA PHE A 1020 18.86 -97.79 -52.29
C PHE A 1020 19.15 -96.44 -52.96
N ALA A 1021 20.42 -96.10 -53.18
CA ALA A 1021 20.84 -94.87 -53.85
C ALA A 1021 20.36 -94.79 -55.32
N ASP A 1022 20.23 -95.93 -56.02
CA ASP A 1022 19.64 -96.03 -57.36
C ASP A 1022 18.10 -96.07 -57.38
N GLY A 1023 17.44 -95.97 -56.21
CA GLY A 1023 15.99 -95.90 -56.07
C GLY A 1023 15.23 -97.24 -56.01
N VAL A 1024 15.92 -98.38 -56.17
CA VAL A 1024 15.29 -99.72 -56.12
C VAL A 1024 14.69 -100.02 -54.75
N PHE A 1025 15.31 -99.50 -53.68
CA PHE A 1025 14.86 -99.70 -52.31
C PHE A 1025 14.66 -98.36 -51.59
N LYS A 1026 13.50 -98.21 -50.94
CA LYS A 1026 13.26 -97.24 -49.86
C LYS A 1026 13.38 -97.92 -48.50
N PHE A 1027 13.50 -97.17 -47.41
CA PHE A 1027 13.65 -97.76 -46.06
C PHE A 1027 12.50 -98.68 -45.65
N ASP A 1028 11.28 -98.41 -46.12
CA ASP A 1028 10.07 -99.19 -45.84
C ASP A 1028 9.85 -100.36 -46.82
N THR A 1029 10.63 -100.45 -47.90
CA THR A 1029 10.44 -101.44 -48.96
C THR A 1029 10.51 -102.87 -48.39
N PRO A 1030 9.42 -103.66 -48.45
CA PRO A 1030 9.40 -104.96 -47.77
C PRO A 1030 10.30 -105.99 -48.45
N VAL A 1031 11.07 -106.73 -47.66
CA VAL A 1031 12.06 -107.74 -48.11
C VAL A 1031 11.82 -109.10 -47.46
N ASP A 1032 12.23 -110.17 -48.13
CA ASP A 1032 12.28 -111.53 -47.57
C ASP A 1032 13.66 -111.80 -46.97
N THR A 1033 13.76 -111.79 -45.65
CA THR A 1033 15.00 -112.12 -44.95
C THR A 1033 15.19 -113.62 -44.78
N ASN A 1034 14.12 -114.41 -44.61
CA ASN A 1034 14.22 -115.83 -44.23
C ASN A 1034 14.40 -116.79 -45.43
N GLY A 1035 13.75 -116.52 -46.56
CA GLY A 1035 13.82 -117.26 -47.82
C GLY A 1035 12.62 -118.15 -48.15
N ASP A 1036 11.47 -117.97 -47.50
CA ASP A 1036 10.23 -118.72 -47.82
C ASP A 1036 9.35 -118.05 -48.89
N GLY A 1037 9.75 -116.86 -49.37
CA GLY A 1037 9.04 -116.08 -50.37
C GLY A 1037 8.03 -115.08 -49.79
N THR A 1038 7.84 -115.04 -48.46
CA THR A 1038 7.07 -113.98 -47.79
C THR A 1038 7.99 -112.83 -47.40
N LEU A 1039 7.48 -111.60 -47.47
CA LEU A 1039 8.22 -110.40 -47.07
C LEU A 1039 8.02 -110.22 -45.57
N ASP A 1040 9.10 -110.23 -44.79
CA ASP A 1040 9.07 -110.39 -43.32
C ASP A 1040 9.80 -109.31 -42.52
N SER A 1041 10.42 -108.34 -43.19
CA SER A 1041 11.03 -107.12 -42.64
C SER A 1041 11.08 -106.03 -43.71
N THR A 1042 11.46 -104.79 -43.39
CA THR A 1042 11.76 -103.76 -44.40
C THR A 1042 13.24 -103.73 -44.80
N PHE A 1043 13.57 -103.10 -45.92
CA PHE A 1043 14.96 -102.91 -46.35
C PHE A 1043 15.77 -102.17 -45.28
N GLY A 1044 15.23 -101.11 -44.69
CA GLY A 1044 15.89 -100.36 -43.61
C GLY A 1044 16.12 -101.20 -42.36
N GLU A 1045 15.12 -101.96 -41.90
CA GLU A 1045 15.28 -102.90 -40.78
C GLU A 1045 16.33 -103.99 -41.07
N ALA A 1046 16.31 -104.54 -42.29
CA ALA A 1046 17.23 -105.59 -42.72
C ALA A 1046 18.67 -105.07 -42.84
N MET A 1047 18.88 -103.89 -43.40
CA MET A 1047 20.18 -103.21 -43.45
C MET A 1047 20.68 -102.88 -42.04
N LEU A 1048 19.87 -102.22 -41.22
CA LEU A 1048 20.24 -101.87 -39.84
C LEU A 1048 20.61 -103.12 -39.02
N THR A 1049 19.82 -104.19 -39.12
CA THR A 1049 20.09 -105.48 -38.45
C THR A 1049 21.38 -106.13 -38.96
N ALA A 1050 21.56 -106.18 -40.28
CA ALA A 1050 22.73 -106.78 -40.90
C ALA A 1050 24.01 -106.01 -40.56
N GLU A 1051 23.98 -104.68 -40.65
CA GLU A 1051 25.11 -103.81 -40.33
C GLU A 1051 25.42 -103.77 -38.84
N THR A 1052 24.41 -103.76 -37.96
CA THR A 1052 24.62 -103.88 -36.50
C THR A 1052 25.37 -105.17 -36.15
N VAL A 1053 24.99 -106.31 -36.74
CA VAL A 1053 25.69 -107.59 -36.55
C VAL A 1053 27.08 -107.60 -37.21
N ARG A 1054 27.30 -106.82 -38.26
CA ARG A 1054 28.62 -106.62 -38.89
C ARG A 1054 29.54 -105.69 -38.08
N MET A 1055 28.98 -104.81 -37.26
CA MET A 1055 29.70 -103.85 -36.42
C MET A 1055 29.92 -104.32 -34.98
N ASP A 1056 29.14 -105.30 -34.49
CA ASP A 1056 29.40 -105.95 -33.20
C ASP A 1056 30.71 -106.77 -33.25
N PRO A 1057 31.76 -106.39 -32.47
CA PRO A 1057 33.02 -107.15 -32.43
C PRO A 1057 32.91 -108.52 -31.76
N ALA A 1058 31.77 -108.86 -31.15
CA ALA A 1058 31.48 -110.19 -30.61
C ALA A 1058 30.82 -111.16 -31.63
N ALA A 1059 30.30 -110.65 -32.76
CA ALA A 1059 29.60 -111.45 -33.75
C ALA A 1059 30.50 -112.54 -34.37
N THR A 1060 29.99 -113.77 -34.45
CA THR A 1060 30.76 -114.87 -35.03
C THR A 1060 30.74 -114.85 -36.56
N ALA A 1061 31.72 -115.50 -37.18
CA ALA A 1061 31.72 -115.76 -38.62
C ALA A 1061 30.53 -116.62 -39.10
N GLY A 1062 29.71 -117.18 -38.19
CA GLY A 1062 28.43 -117.80 -38.53
C GLY A 1062 27.30 -116.78 -38.68
N GLU A 1063 27.21 -115.82 -37.77
CA GLU A 1063 26.19 -114.75 -37.78
C GLU A 1063 26.44 -113.75 -38.91
N ILE A 1064 27.70 -113.30 -39.10
CA ILE A 1064 28.07 -112.43 -40.22
C ILE A 1064 27.79 -113.11 -41.57
N ARG A 1065 28.03 -114.43 -41.68
CA ARG A 1065 27.67 -115.20 -42.88
C ARG A 1065 26.15 -115.28 -43.08
N ALA A 1066 25.37 -115.43 -42.01
CA ALA A 1066 23.92 -115.44 -42.10
C ALA A 1066 23.41 -114.10 -42.64
N GLN A 1067 23.85 -112.98 -42.07
CA GLN A 1067 23.46 -111.64 -42.52
C GLN A 1067 23.95 -111.33 -43.94
N ARG A 1068 25.19 -111.71 -44.32
CA ARG A 1068 25.62 -111.65 -45.74
C ARG A 1068 24.66 -112.41 -46.64
N SER A 1069 24.23 -113.61 -46.24
CA SER A 1069 23.32 -114.44 -47.03
C SER A 1069 21.90 -113.87 -47.12
N ILE A 1070 21.51 -112.99 -46.20
CA ILE A 1070 20.27 -112.20 -46.26
C ILE A 1070 20.43 -111.06 -47.28
N LEU A 1071 21.48 -110.24 -47.16
CA LEU A 1071 21.77 -109.16 -48.11
C LEU A 1071 21.97 -109.70 -49.54
N GLU A 1072 22.67 -110.82 -49.69
CA GLU A 1072 22.86 -111.53 -50.95
C GLU A 1072 21.54 -112.08 -51.54
N ARG A 1073 20.53 -112.37 -50.71
CA ARG A 1073 19.17 -112.72 -51.17
C ARG A 1073 18.43 -111.49 -51.68
N ILE A 1074 18.52 -110.38 -50.94
CA ILE A 1074 17.85 -109.10 -51.26
C ILE A 1074 18.33 -108.55 -52.60
N ILE A 1075 19.65 -108.46 -52.82
CA ILE A 1075 20.21 -107.88 -54.06
C ILE A 1075 20.20 -108.83 -55.29
N LEU A 1076 19.66 -110.04 -55.18
CA LEU A 1076 19.60 -111.05 -56.26
C LEU A 1076 18.16 -111.47 -56.62
N ARG A 1077 17.15 -110.77 -56.11
CA ARG A 1077 15.74 -111.10 -56.35
C ARG A 1077 15.21 -110.33 -57.58
N ASP A 1078 14.93 -111.06 -58.65
CA ASP A 1078 14.00 -110.62 -59.70
C ASP A 1078 12.56 -110.96 -59.22
N ASP A 1079 11.75 -109.95 -58.93
CA ASP A 1079 10.32 -110.03 -58.63
C ASP A 1079 9.49 -109.30 -59.70
#